data_AF-T1IL40-F1
#
_entry.id   AF-T1IL40-F1
#
_cell.length_a   1.000
_cell.length_b   1.000
_cell.length_c   1.000
_cell.angle_alpha   90.00
_cell.angle_beta   90.00
_cell.angle_gamma   90.00
#
_symmetry.space_group_name_H-M   'P 1'
#
loop_
_entity.id
_entity.type
_entity.pdbx_description
1 polymer ?
#
loop_
_entity_poly.entity_id
_entity_poly.type
_entity_poly.pdbx_seq_one_letter_code
_entity_poly.pdbx_strand_id
1 'polypeptide(L)'
;MFNFNYYMFGPNNGELTIYMDLYDGKNPTTSILWKKNRYSIDKWKRAGVTINMPDRTFRLRLVAKISHENVVAVENFQLQLADCYDDDEVCDFTMHSCGFEPDLNETVAWGVVRPTEVTNGPAIDHTSLTADGAFAFVENNAVPAQGRYVSPKYSEYMGPQCLSFWYYMSGAGNGLLSVQLKYEKGGNETIYSPDFWRRIGDRGNRWHRGEVTISTYEKYQIVFFANFTNTKPGYYMAIDDILISASACDPPGSCSFDNEFCGFTNDLDQKHNWMVGSGTTHNPNIVSGPVFGADGYGLYAYMDYSIGQWYDQPMSKLRSEEFKGTLESPTFCLEFAYVKFEKYGVTSTLQVFVNRLDKLEGLKIPIWKTTETSSFTDWNQANVVFNCSSEFEIIFAAKNEMSSTVFIGIDEIALHSGPDCIESETEISNTGITDELYRCNFDDANKCDWVLSKDESYIYDEWTVTNALNSNDLGPNHDHTIKTNKGFYALADQLSTSSRMTTNGTITNIKPTCFQFWYNTYSQYSSTHLLQIYVRTQDQQETLVWNGTATSGDTWKLAQISITNFINYEIIIQAAIRRYTRGHIAIDDVVLLMSTCPEIKSCTFDDDMCLFSQSPKNRINWSLTQKKKPKSFPEDHTANTLEGGNYLYLNTTSKT
;
A
#
# COMPACT_ATOMS: atom_id res chain seq x y z
N MET A 1 -14.87 -36.85 -13.37
CA MET A 1 -14.13 -35.76 -12.69
C MET A 1 -12.93 -36.34 -11.93
N PHE A 2 -11.75 -35.76 -12.12
CA PHE A 2 -10.51 -36.08 -11.41
C PHE A 2 -10.16 -34.93 -10.47
N ASN A 3 -10.29 -35.16 -9.16
CA ASN A 3 -10.03 -34.19 -8.11
C ASN A 3 -8.71 -34.51 -7.41
N PHE A 4 -7.98 -33.47 -7.02
CA PHE A 4 -6.72 -33.59 -6.29
C PHE A 4 -6.43 -32.35 -5.48
N ASN A 5 -5.59 -32.49 -4.46
CA ASN A 5 -5.00 -31.35 -3.78
C ASN A 5 -3.59 -31.14 -4.31
N TYR A 6 -3.20 -29.88 -4.44
CA TYR A 6 -1.85 -29.48 -4.80
C TYR A 6 -1.34 -28.38 -3.87
N TYR A 7 -0.02 -28.34 -3.72
CA TYR A 7 0.71 -27.34 -2.98
C TYR A 7 1.88 -26.90 -3.86
N MET A 8 2.02 -25.59 -4.07
CA MET A 8 3.09 -25.01 -4.87
C MET A 8 3.60 -23.77 -4.16
N PHE A 9 4.86 -23.76 -3.73
CA PHE A 9 5.36 -22.68 -2.89
C PHE A 9 6.83 -22.39 -3.18
N GLY A 10 7.16 -21.10 -3.24
CA GLY A 10 8.52 -20.62 -3.41
C GLY A 10 8.59 -19.27 -4.15
N PRO A 11 9.80 -18.67 -4.20
CA PRO A 11 10.02 -17.32 -4.73
C PRO A 11 10.07 -17.29 -6.26
N ASN A 12 10.30 -18.44 -6.90
CA ASN A 12 10.54 -18.56 -8.33
C ASN A 12 9.32 -19.17 -9.04
N ASN A 13 9.34 -19.20 -10.36
CA ASN A 13 8.25 -19.81 -11.13
C ASN A 13 8.31 -21.35 -11.07
N GLY A 14 7.23 -21.98 -10.58
CA GLY A 14 6.98 -23.41 -10.70
C GLY A 14 5.85 -23.70 -11.69
N GLU A 15 5.83 -24.90 -12.27
CA GLU A 15 4.75 -25.39 -13.14
C GLU A 15 4.32 -26.78 -12.66
N LEU A 16 3.02 -27.00 -12.52
CA LEU A 16 2.41 -28.32 -12.34
C LEU A 16 1.43 -28.55 -13.50
N THR A 17 1.64 -29.64 -14.24
CA THR A 17 0.81 -30.00 -15.40
C THR A 17 0.29 -31.43 -15.28
N ILE A 18 -0.99 -31.61 -15.59
CA ILE A 18 -1.64 -32.91 -15.75
C ILE A 18 -1.84 -33.15 -17.24
N TYR A 19 -1.20 -34.20 -17.74
CA TYR A 19 -1.36 -34.68 -19.11
C TYR A 19 -2.28 -35.89 -19.16
N MET A 20 -3.02 -36.03 -20.25
CA MET A 20 -3.65 -37.29 -20.65
C MET A 20 -2.96 -37.83 -21.88
N ASP A 21 -2.37 -39.02 -21.73
CA ASP A 21 -1.76 -39.79 -22.81
C ASP A 21 -2.78 -40.87 -23.26
N LEU A 22 -3.30 -40.75 -24.48
CA LEU A 22 -4.21 -41.72 -25.10
C LEU A 22 -3.41 -42.76 -25.89
N TYR A 23 -3.64 -44.04 -25.65
CA TYR A 23 -2.89 -45.12 -26.31
C TYR A 23 -3.65 -45.70 -27.49
N ASP A 24 -3.24 -45.32 -28.70
CA ASP A 24 -3.79 -45.82 -29.97
C ASP A 24 -2.89 -46.85 -30.68
N GLY A 25 -1.86 -47.35 -29.99
CA GLY A 25 -0.85 -48.25 -30.55
C GLY A 25 0.56 -47.91 -30.06
N LYS A 26 1.57 -47.91 -30.95
CA LYS A 26 2.98 -47.71 -30.57
C LYS A 26 3.30 -46.32 -30.03
N ASN A 27 2.53 -45.28 -30.39
CA ASN A 27 2.77 -43.90 -29.97
C ASN A 27 1.51 -43.30 -29.33
N PRO A 28 1.57 -42.85 -28.06
CA PRO A 28 0.45 -42.17 -27.42
C PRO A 28 0.27 -40.74 -27.95
N THR A 29 -0.96 -40.27 -28.05
CA THR A 29 -1.28 -38.84 -28.24
C THR A 29 -1.42 -38.18 -26.87
N THR A 30 -0.73 -37.06 -26.66
CA THR A 30 -0.71 -36.35 -25.37
C THR A 30 -1.52 -35.07 -25.49
N SER A 31 -2.40 -34.84 -24.51
CA SER A 31 -3.13 -33.59 -24.32
C SER A 31 -2.88 -33.03 -22.92
N ILE A 32 -2.89 -31.71 -22.77
CA ILE A 32 -2.87 -31.05 -21.45
C ILE A 32 -4.31 -31.00 -20.96
N LEU A 33 -4.55 -31.53 -19.77
CA LEU A 33 -5.85 -31.47 -19.12
C LEU A 33 -5.95 -30.31 -18.14
N TRP A 34 -4.85 -30.02 -17.44
CA TRP A 34 -4.80 -28.96 -16.44
C TRP A 34 -3.37 -28.50 -16.28
N LYS A 35 -3.19 -27.20 -16.06
CA LYS A 35 -1.87 -26.59 -15.90
C LYS A 35 -1.97 -25.39 -14.98
N LYS A 36 -1.07 -25.34 -14.00
CA LYS A 36 -0.89 -24.15 -13.15
C LYS A 36 0.57 -23.73 -13.21
N ASN A 37 0.80 -22.48 -13.58
CA ASN A 37 2.08 -21.81 -13.49
C ASN A 37 2.07 -20.82 -12.34
N ARG A 38 3.19 -20.70 -11.63
CA ARG A 38 3.44 -19.78 -10.51
C ARG A 38 2.44 -19.97 -9.36
N TYR A 39 2.95 -20.18 -8.15
CA TYR A 39 2.12 -20.14 -6.96
C TYR A 39 3.05 -19.97 -5.76
N SER A 40 2.74 -19.00 -4.92
CA SER A 40 3.64 -18.52 -3.87
C SER A 40 2.84 -18.29 -2.59
N ILE A 41 1.91 -19.21 -2.28
CA ILE A 41 1.11 -19.19 -1.05
C ILE A 41 1.35 -20.51 -0.32
N ASP A 42 1.73 -20.44 0.95
CA ASP A 42 2.00 -21.59 1.81
C ASP A 42 0.69 -22.26 2.29
N LYS A 43 -0.13 -22.73 1.34
CA LYS A 43 -1.45 -23.34 1.61
C LYS A 43 -1.79 -24.38 0.55
N TRP A 44 -2.34 -25.52 0.99
CA TRP A 44 -2.90 -26.52 0.09
C TRP A 44 -4.12 -25.98 -0.64
N LYS A 45 -4.20 -26.28 -1.94
CA LYS A 45 -5.33 -25.94 -2.80
C LYS A 45 -5.93 -27.19 -3.40
N ARG A 46 -7.22 -27.14 -3.67
CA ARG A 46 -7.96 -28.19 -4.36
C ARG A 46 -8.12 -27.81 -5.83
N ALA A 47 -8.01 -28.79 -6.72
CA ALA A 47 -8.29 -28.64 -8.14
C ALA A 47 -9.09 -29.82 -8.65
N GLY A 48 -9.97 -29.54 -9.61
CA GLY A 48 -10.77 -30.52 -10.33
C GLY A 48 -10.46 -30.48 -11.83
N VAL A 49 -10.55 -31.65 -12.48
CA VAL A 49 -10.40 -31.77 -13.92
C VAL A 49 -11.51 -32.66 -14.44
N THR A 50 -12.33 -32.13 -15.34
CA THR A 50 -13.31 -32.95 -16.06
C THR A 50 -12.61 -33.69 -17.20
N ILE A 51 -12.73 -35.01 -17.19
CA ILE A 51 -12.13 -35.89 -18.19
C ILE A 51 -13.26 -36.52 -18.97
N ASN A 52 -13.34 -36.21 -20.26
CA ASN A 52 -14.18 -36.96 -21.18
C ASN A 52 -13.58 -38.35 -21.33
N MET A 53 -14.20 -39.34 -20.68
CA MET A 53 -13.69 -40.70 -20.62
C MET A 53 -13.59 -41.27 -22.03
N PRO A 54 -12.37 -41.52 -22.54
CA PRO A 54 -12.18 -42.05 -23.88
C PRO A 54 -12.56 -43.54 -23.91
N ASP A 55 -13.03 -44.03 -25.05
CA ASP A 55 -13.34 -45.46 -25.27
C ASP A 55 -12.10 -46.38 -25.31
N ARG A 56 -10.94 -45.90 -24.82
CA ARG A 56 -9.63 -46.52 -24.97
C ARG A 56 -8.78 -46.36 -23.71
N THR A 57 -7.72 -47.15 -23.61
CA THR A 57 -6.75 -47.04 -22.51
C THR A 57 -6.08 -45.68 -22.53
N PHE A 58 -6.13 -44.98 -21.40
CA PHE A 58 -5.46 -43.70 -21.20
C PHE A 58 -4.58 -43.74 -19.95
N ARG A 59 -3.63 -42.82 -19.87
CA ARG A 59 -2.80 -42.58 -18.68
C ARG A 59 -2.86 -41.11 -18.32
N LEU A 60 -3.09 -40.83 -17.04
CA LEU A 60 -2.86 -39.51 -16.47
C LEU A 60 -1.40 -39.42 -16.01
N ARG A 61 -0.71 -38.36 -16.45
CA ARG A 61 0.70 -38.13 -16.12
C ARG A 61 0.84 -36.74 -15.52
N LEU A 62 1.28 -36.70 -14.27
CA LEU A 62 1.55 -35.47 -13.53
C LEU A 62 3.03 -35.12 -13.71
N VAL A 63 3.29 -33.89 -14.12
CA VAL A 63 4.65 -33.38 -14.32
C VAL A 63 4.78 -32.05 -13.60
N ALA A 64 5.71 -31.99 -12.65
CA ALA A 64 6.15 -30.74 -12.06
C ALA A 64 7.46 -30.29 -12.73
N LYS A 65 7.53 -29.04 -13.18
CA LYS A 65 8.79 -28.38 -13.54
C LYS A 65 9.06 -27.33 -12.46
N ILE A 66 10.15 -27.54 -11.72
CA ILE A 66 10.54 -26.67 -10.63
C ILE A 66 11.90 -26.05 -10.95
N SER A 67 12.01 -24.74 -10.75
CA SER A 67 13.31 -24.07 -10.61
C SER A 67 13.89 -24.31 -9.22
N HIS A 68 15.08 -23.78 -8.96
CA HIS A 68 15.68 -23.80 -7.62
C HIS A 68 14.73 -23.16 -6.59
N GLU A 69 14.75 -23.68 -5.37
CA GLU A 69 14.00 -23.18 -4.19
C GLU A 69 12.46 -23.20 -4.29
N ASN A 70 11.87 -23.98 -5.21
CA ASN A 70 10.44 -24.21 -5.27
C ASN A 70 10.05 -25.61 -4.80
N VAL A 71 8.89 -25.70 -4.13
CA VAL A 71 8.26 -26.95 -3.71
C VAL A 71 6.98 -27.15 -4.50
N VAL A 72 6.77 -28.36 -5.01
CA VAL A 72 5.49 -28.80 -5.58
C VAL A 72 5.14 -30.14 -4.93
N ALA A 73 3.97 -30.22 -4.32
CA ALA A 73 3.43 -31.42 -3.71
C ALA A 73 1.98 -31.64 -4.15
N VAL A 74 1.54 -32.90 -4.12
CA VAL A 74 0.21 -33.31 -4.57
C VAL A 74 -0.29 -34.45 -3.69
N GLU A 75 -1.58 -34.47 -3.39
CA GLU A 75 -2.21 -35.52 -2.58
C GLU A 75 -3.70 -35.71 -2.94
N ASN A 76 -4.34 -36.70 -2.31
CA ASN A 76 -5.79 -36.93 -2.36
C ASN A 76 -6.41 -37.04 -3.76
N PHE A 77 -5.78 -37.83 -4.64
CA PHE A 77 -6.32 -38.11 -5.97
C PHE A 77 -7.62 -38.92 -5.90
N GLN A 78 -8.67 -38.39 -6.52
CA GLN A 78 -9.98 -39.04 -6.61
C GLN A 78 -10.51 -38.96 -8.04
N LEU A 79 -10.85 -40.10 -8.62
CA LEU A 79 -11.55 -40.16 -9.91
C LEU A 79 -12.98 -40.63 -9.67
N GLN A 80 -13.95 -39.75 -9.92
CA GLN A 80 -15.37 -40.03 -9.76
C GLN A 80 -16.10 -39.95 -11.11
N LEU A 81 -16.96 -40.92 -11.37
CA LEU A 81 -17.99 -40.83 -12.41
C LEU A 81 -19.10 -39.94 -11.86
N ALA A 82 -19.21 -38.73 -12.39
CA ALA A 82 -20.24 -37.77 -12.05
C ALA A 82 -20.70 -37.10 -13.34
N ASP A 83 -22.00 -36.81 -13.43
CA ASP A 83 -22.49 -35.81 -14.38
C ASP A 83 -21.76 -34.50 -14.06
N CYS A 84 -21.30 -33.77 -15.08
CA CYS A 84 -20.45 -32.57 -14.95
C CYS A 84 -21.18 -31.37 -14.32
N TYR A 85 -21.68 -31.52 -13.10
CA TYR A 85 -22.14 -30.42 -12.26
C TYR A 85 -20.98 -30.06 -11.34
N ASP A 86 -20.21 -29.08 -11.79
CA ASP A 86 -19.19 -28.42 -11.01
C ASP A 86 -19.86 -27.58 -9.92
N ASP A 87 -19.75 -28.03 -8.67
CA ASP A 87 -19.69 -27.13 -7.49
C ASP A 87 -18.28 -26.48 -7.46
N ASP A 88 -17.77 -26.03 -8.61
CA ASP A 88 -16.52 -25.29 -8.65
C ASP A 88 -16.77 -23.96 -7.94
N GLU A 89 -16.01 -23.75 -6.87
CA GLU A 89 -16.05 -22.54 -6.06
C GLU A 89 -15.75 -21.31 -6.94
N VAL A 90 -14.95 -21.48 -8.00
CA VAL A 90 -14.53 -20.43 -8.95
C VAL A 90 -14.81 -20.86 -10.39
N CYS A 91 -15.44 -19.98 -11.18
CA CYS A 91 -15.62 -20.16 -12.61
C CYS A 91 -14.41 -19.62 -13.40
N ASP A 92 -13.54 -20.52 -13.83
CA ASP A 92 -12.27 -20.22 -14.50
C ASP A 92 -12.31 -20.39 -16.04
N PHE A 93 -13.47 -20.70 -16.61
CA PHE A 93 -13.73 -20.93 -18.03
C PHE A 93 -12.88 -22.00 -18.74
N THR A 94 -12.00 -22.72 -18.04
CA THR A 94 -11.02 -23.63 -18.65
C THR A 94 -11.68 -24.81 -19.36
N MET A 95 -12.81 -25.28 -18.81
CA MET A 95 -13.53 -26.46 -19.30
C MET A 95 -14.90 -26.14 -19.89
N HIS A 96 -15.60 -25.14 -19.36
CA HIS A 96 -16.95 -24.75 -19.77
C HIS A 96 -17.29 -23.31 -19.38
N SER A 97 -18.41 -22.78 -19.87
CA SER A 97 -18.86 -21.42 -19.56
C SER A 97 -19.45 -21.23 -18.14
N CYS A 98 -19.47 -22.28 -17.30
CA CYS A 98 -20.12 -22.27 -15.98
C CYS A 98 -21.61 -21.88 -16.04
N GLY A 99 -22.25 -22.18 -17.18
CA GLY A 99 -23.64 -21.80 -17.46
C GLY A 99 -23.84 -20.31 -17.76
N PHE A 100 -22.77 -19.52 -17.94
CA PHE A 100 -22.90 -18.20 -18.52
C PHE A 100 -23.26 -18.30 -20.01
N GLU A 101 -24.16 -17.42 -20.44
CA GLU A 101 -24.66 -17.34 -21.81
C GLU A 101 -24.61 -15.90 -22.34
N PRO A 102 -24.20 -15.68 -23.60
CA PRO A 102 -24.29 -14.36 -24.21
C PRO A 102 -25.74 -14.00 -24.53
N ASP A 103 -26.11 -12.73 -24.32
CA ASP A 103 -27.39 -12.22 -24.82
C ASP A 103 -27.31 -12.01 -26.34
N LEU A 104 -27.95 -12.90 -27.08
CA LEU A 104 -27.92 -12.91 -28.55
C LEU A 104 -28.71 -11.76 -29.20
N ASN A 105 -29.46 -10.96 -28.42
CA ASN A 105 -30.10 -9.75 -28.93
C ASN A 105 -29.14 -8.55 -28.99
N GLU A 106 -27.94 -8.70 -28.42
CA GLU A 106 -26.92 -7.68 -28.44
C GLU A 106 -26.14 -7.64 -29.74
N THR A 107 -25.54 -6.49 -30.01
CA THR A 107 -24.76 -6.25 -31.24
C THR A 107 -23.47 -7.05 -31.32
N VAL A 108 -22.87 -7.40 -30.17
CA VAL A 108 -21.72 -8.30 -30.07
C VAL A 108 -21.97 -9.34 -28.98
N ALA A 109 -21.51 -10.56 -29.21
CA ALA A 109 -21.65 -11.67 -28.27
C ALA A 109 -20.33 -11.92 -27.55
N TRP A 110 -20.43 -12.20 -26.25
CA TRP A 110 -19.33 -12.78 -25.48
C TRP A 110 -19.12 -14.23 -25.87
N GLY A 111 -17.89 -14.72 -25.76
CA GLY A 111 -17.56 -16.13 -25.97
C GLY A 111 -16.36 -16.56 -25.13
N VAL A 112 -16.30 -17.84 -24.79
CA VAL A 112 -15.11 -18.43 -24.15
C VAL A 112 -14.08 -18.74 -25.22
N VAL A 113 -12.86 -18.23 -25.04
CA VAL A 113 -11.76 -18.37 -26.00
C VAL A 113 -10.47 -18.71 -25.28
N ARG A 114 -9.56 -19.38 -26.00
CA ARG A 114 -8.16 -19.52 -25.58
C ARG A 114 -7.33 -18.33 -26.09
N PRO A 115 -6.22 -17.97 -25.41
CA PRO A 115 -5.26 -16.98 -25.90
C PRO A 115 -4.82 -17.18 -27.36
N THR A 116 -4.71 -18.45 -27.79
CA THR A 116 -4.27 -18.82 -29.14
C THR A 116 -5.35 -18.72 -30.22
N GLU A 117 -6.62 -18.52 -29.85
CA GLU A 117 -7.77 -18.47 -30.75
C GLU A 117 -8.12 -17.04 -31.19
N VAL A 118 -7.59 -16.03 -30.49
CA VAL A 118 -7.85 -14.62 -30.75
C VAL A 118 -6.58 -13.90 -31.22
N THR A 119 -6.75 -12.94 -32.12
CA THR A 119 -5.63 -12.10 -32.60
C THR A 119 -5.36 -10.93 -31.67
N ASN A 120 -6.42 -10.34 -31.10
CA ASN A 120 -6.37 -9.29 -30.11
C ASN A 120 -6.95 -9.85 -28.81
N GLY A 121 -6.18 -9.89 -27.73
CA GLY A 121 -6.62 -10.49 -26.48
C GLY A 121 -5.49 -10.62 -25.46
N PRO A 122 -5.81 -10.99 -24.20
CA PRO A 122 -4.82 -11.40 -23.23
C PRO A 122 -3.93 -12.53 -23.79
N ALA A 123 -2.61 -12.36 -23.71
CA ALA A 123 -1.65 -13.34 -24.22
C ALA A 123 -1.60 -14.64 -23.39
N ILE A 124 -2.06 -14.56 -22.15
CA ILE A 124 -2.19 -15.67 -21.21
C ILE A 124 -3.49 -15.53 -20.43
N ASP A 125 -4.07 -16.67 -20.11
CA ASP A 125 -5.17 -16.89 -19.18
C ASP A 125 -4.78 -16.52 -17.74
N HIS A 126 -5.71 -16.00 -16.93
CA HIS A 126 -5.38 -15.60 -15.56
C HIS A 126 -5.19 -16.82 -14.66
N THR A 127 -6.12 -17.76 -14.72
CA THR A 127 -6.15 -18.96 -13.88
C THR A 127 -4.86 -19.76 -13.98
N SER A 128 -4.48 -20.15 -15.19
CA SER A 128 -3.32 -21.00 -15.46
C SER A 128 -2.02 -20.21 -15.60
N LEU A 129 -2.09 -18.89 -15.84
CA LEU A 129 -0.97 -18.04 -16.26
C LEU A 129 -0.25 -18.60 -17.50
N THR A 130 -1.03 -19.15 -18.44
CA THR A 130 -0.53 -19.80 -19.66
C THR A 130 -1.37 -19.47 -20.89
N ALA A 131 -0.84 -19.79 -22.08
CA ALA A 131 -1.59 -19.71 -23.33
C ALA A 131 -2.61 -20.86 -23.52
N ASP A 132 -2.59 -21.87 -22.63
CA ASP A 132 -3.38 -23.10 -22.74
C ASP A 132 -4.72 -23.04 -21.97
N GLY A 133 -4.89 -22.05 -21.09
CA GLY A 133 -6.15 -21.78 -20.38
C GLY A 133 -7.19 -21.07 -21.25
N ALA A 134 -8.28 -20.61 -20.64
CA ALA A 134 -9.39 -20.00 -21.38
C ALA A 134 -10.12 -18.98 -20.51
N PHE A 135 -10.66 -17.94 -21.14
CA PHE A 135 -11.39 -16.86 -20.48
C PHE A 135 -12.60 -16.44 -21.33
N ALA A 136 -13.56 -15.76 -20.71
CA ALA A 136 -14.64 -15.12 -21.45
C ALA A 136 -14.16 -13.80 -22.07
N PHE A 137 -14.49 -13.59 -23.35
CA PHE A 137 -13.93 -12.54 -24.19
C PHE A 137 -15.00 -11.88 -25.06
N VAL A 138 -14.82 -10.59 -25.32
CA VAL A 138 -15.60 -9.83 -26.29
C VAL A 138 -14.74 -8.75 -26.95
N GLU A 139 -14.92 -8.56 -28.25
CA GLU A 139 -14.19 -7.58 -29.06
C GLU A 139 -15.15 -6.66 -29.82
N ASN A 140 -14.77 -5.39 -29.93
CA ASN A 140 -15.46 -4.43 -30.76
C ASN A 140 -15.23 -4.73 -32.26
N ASN A 141 -16.20 -5.44 -32.84
CA ASN A 141 -16.27 -5.75 -34.27
C ASN A 141 -17.42 -5.02 -35.00
N ALA A 142 -18.14 -4.11 -34.33
CA ALA A 142 -19.28 -3.35 -34.87
C ALA A 142 -19.39 -1.94 -34.26
N VAL A 143 -19.85 -0.92 -34.99
CA VAL A 143 -19.94 0.45 -34.45
C VAL A 143 -21.37 1.00 -34.59
N PRO A 144 -22.08 1.34 -33.49
CA PRO A 144 -21.75 1.09 -32.07
C PRO A 144 -21.98 -0.37 -31.66
N ALA A 145 -21.20 -0.88 -30.70
CA ALA A 145 -21.31 -2.24 -30.16
C ALA A 145 -21.48 -2.26 -28.63
N GLN A 146 -22.30 -3.20 -28.18
CA GLN A 146 -22.51 -3.59 -26.79
C GLN A 146 -22.83 -5.08 -26.72
N GLY A 147 -22.53 -5.71 -25.58
CA GLY A 147 -22.73 -7.15 -25.35
C GLY A 147 -22.92 -7.47 -23.87
N ARG A 148 -23.82 -8.41 -23.57
CA ARG A 148 -24.10 -8.90 -22.22
C ARG A 148 -23.72 -10.37 -22.08
N TYR A 149 -23.07 -10.72 -20.98
CA TYR A 149 -22.81 -12.11 -20.59
C TYR A 149 -23.53 -12.38 -19.28
N VAL A 150 -24.45 -13.33 -19.29
CA VAL A 150 -25.46 -13.52 -18.26
C VAL A 150 -25.20 -14.82 -17.54
N SER A 151 -25.06 -14.77 -16.21
CA SER A 151 -24.87 -15.95 -15.37
C SER A 151 -26.11 -16.84 -15.31
N PRO A 152 -26.00 -18.06 -14.76
CA PRO A 152 -27.16 -18.80 -14.26
C PRO A 152 -27.99 -18.00 -13.25
N LYS A 153 -29.22 -18.45 -12.99
CA LYS A 153 -30.10 -17.85 -11.97
C LYS A 153 -29.64 -18.24 -10.57
N TYR A 154 -29.33 -17.24 -9.76
CA TYR A 154 -29.04 -17.40 -8.34
C TYR A 154 -30.33 -17.32 -7.51
N SER A 155 -30.38 -18.12 -6.44
CA SER A 155 -31.49 -18.09 -5.48
C SER A 155 -31.41 -16.88 -4.56
N GLU A 156 -32.51 -16.61 -3.85
CA GLU A 156 -32.55 -15.60 -2.80
C GLU A 156 -31.49 -15.93 -1.72
N TYR A 157 -30.71 -14.93 -1.33
CA TYR A 157 -29.68 -15.06 -0.30
C TYR A 157 -29.91 -14.01 0.79
N MET A 158 -29.97 -14.46 2.04
CA MET A 158 -30.18 -13.56 3.20
C MET A 158 -28.83 -13.07 3.73
N GLY A 159 -28.25 -12.08 3.05
CA GLY A 159 -27.00 -11.44 3.49
C GLY A 159 -26.23 -10.80 2.34
N PRO A 160 -25.13 -10.09 2.64
CA PRO A 160 -24.21 -9.63 1.61
C PRO A 160 -23.44 -10.81 1.01
N GLN A 161 -23.17 -10.74 -0.29
CA GLN A 161 -22.31 -11.66 -1.02
C GLN A 161 -21.21 -10.88 -1.72
N CYS A 162 -20.02 -11.46 -1.87
CA CYS A 162 -18.92 -10.81 -2.55
C CYS A 162 -18.75 -11.47 -3.91
N LEU A 163 -18.97 -10.70 -4.96
CA LEU A 163 -18.58 -11.09 -6.30
C LEU A 163 -17.14 -10.63 -6.53
N SER A 164 -16.24 -11.57 -6.74
CA SER A 164 -14.86 -11.30 -7.17
C SER A 164 -14.60 -11.92 -8.54
N PHE A 165 -13.84 -11.25 -9.40
CA PHE A 165 -13.50 -11.72 -10.73
C PHE A 165 -12.21 -11.04 -11.22
N TRP A 166 -11.60 -11.60 -12.25
CA TRP A 166 -10.50 -10.98 -12.97
C TRP A 166 -10.99 -10.40 -14.28
N TYR A 167 -10.43 -9.26 -14.69
CA TYR A 167 -10.79 -8.60 -15.93
C TYR A 167 -9.57 -8.05 -16.68
N TYR A 168 -9.75 -7.89 -17.98
CA TYR A 168 -8.79 -7.30 -18.90
C TYR A 168 -9.53 -6.31 -19.80
N MET A 169 -8.95 -5.13 -20.04
CA MET A 169 -9.54 -4.12 -20.92
C MET A 169 -8.42 -3.45 -21.70
N SER A 170 -8.41 -3.62 -23.02
CA SER A 170 -7.33 -3.08 -23.86
C SER A 170 -7.85 -2.60 -25.20
N GLY A 171 -7.36 -1.44 -25.62
CA GLY A 171 -7.66 -0.82 -26.91
C GLY A 171 -7.89 0.69 -26.84
N ALA A 172 -8.01 1.31 -28.01
CA ALA A 172 -8.17 2.74 -28.11
C ALA A 172 -9.63 3.20 -27.85
N GLY A 173 -9.81 4.06 -26.84
CA GLY A 173 -11.07 4.73 -26.52
C GLY A 173 -11.58 4.42 -25.12
N ASN A 174 -12.86 4.73 -24.88
CA ASN A 174 -13.49 4.67 -23.56
C ASN A 174 -14.50 3.51 -23.48
N GLY A 175 -14.00 2.28 -23.62
CA GLY A 175 -14.83 1.08 -23.45
C GLY A 175 -15.26 0.94 -21.99
N LEU A 176 -16.51 0.56 -21.75
CA LEU A 176 -17.06 0.37 -20.41
C LEU A 176 -17.27 -1.13 -20.16
N LEU A 177 -16.67 -1.65 -19.09
CA LEU A 177 -17.04 -2.93 -18.49
C LEU A 177 -17.79 -2.65 -17.19
N SER A 178 -18.94 -3.29 -16.99
CA SER A 178 -19.75 -3.11 -15.79
C SER A 178 -20.43 -4.40 -15.35
N VAL A 179 -20.74 -4.47 -14.06
CA VAL A 179 -21.53 -5.53 -13.45
C VAL A 179 -22.91 -4.98 -13.09
N GLN A 180 -23.95 -5.64 -13.61
CA GLN A 180 -25.35 -5.34 -13.37
C GLN A 180 -26.05 -6.59 -12.84
N LEU A 181 -27.16 -6.40 -12.13
CA LEU A 181 -28.07 -7.48 -11.75
C LEU A 181 -29.30 -7.45 -12.65
N LYS A 182 -29.67 -8.61 -13.15
CA LYS A 182 -30.88 -8.83 -13.93
C LYS A 182 -31.93 -9.52 -13.06
N TYR A 183 -33.12 -8.93 -13.02
CA TYR A 183 -34.29 -9.44 -12.32
C TYR A 183 -35.42 -9.76 -13.30
N GLU A 184 -36.18 -10.81 -13.01
CA GLU A 184 -37.42 -11.12 -13.70
C GLU A 184 -38.60 -10.63 -12.87
N LYS A 185 -39.33 -9.64 -13.38
CA LYS A 185 -40.57 -9.18 -12.76
C LYS A 185 -41.76 -9.90 -13.40
N GLY A 186 -42.83 -10.10 -12.63
CA GLY A 186 -44.05 -10.76 -13.11
C GLY A 186 -44.55 -10.17 -14.44
N GLY A 187 -44.79 -11.02 -15.44
CA GLY A 187 -45.23 -10.61 -16.78
C GLY A 187 -44.15 -10.60 -17.87
N ASN A 188 -43.02 -11.29 -17.71
CA ASN A 188 -41.86 -11.33 -18.62
C ASN A 188 -41.11 -9.99 -18.76
N GLU A 189 -41.30 -9.05 -17.83
CA GLU A 189 -40.55 -7.80 -17.82
C GLU A 189 -39.17 -8.05 -17.20
N THR A 190 -38.11 -7.76 -17.97
CA THR A 190 -36.71 -7.85 -17.50
C THR A 190 -36.24 -6.47 -17.03
N ILE A 191 -35.71 -6.41 -15.82
CA ILE A 191 -35.17 -5.17 -15.24
C ILE A 191 -33.68 -5.37 -14.95
N TYR A 192 -32.87 -4.38 -15.32
CA TYR A 192 -31.46 -4.30 -14.94
C TYR A 192 -31.29 -3.28 -13.82
N SER A 193 -30.46 -3.60 -12.83
CA SER A 193 -30.03 -2.65 -11.81
C SER A 193 -29.12 -1.56 -12.41
N PRO A 194 -28.86 -0.48 -11.66
CA PRO A 194 -27.66 0.34 -11.87
C PRO A 194 -26.38 -0.51 -11.80
N ASP A 195 -25.27 0.03 -12.32
CA ASP A 195 -23.96 -0.61 -12.26
C ASP A 195 -23.51 -0.76 -10.80
N PHE A 196 -23.36 -2.00 -10.34
CA PHE A 196 -22.76 -2.32 -9.04
C PHE A 196 -21.25 -2.08 -9.07
N TRP A 197 -20.62 -2.42 -10.20
CA TRP A 197 -19.21 -2.20 -10.46
C TRP A 197 -19.03 -1.71 -11.88
N ARG A 198 -18.05 -0.83 -12.12
CA ARG A 198 -17.68 -0.42 -13.48
C ARG A 198 -16.25 0.11 -13.62
N ARG A 199 -15.67 -0.09 -14.80
CA ARG A 199 -14.40 0.47 -15.27
C ARG A 199 -14.52 1.00 -16.70
N ILE A 200 -13.80 2.08 -17.01
CA ILE A 200 -13.91 2.81 -18.28
C ILE A 200 -12.53 3.08 -18.86
N GLY A 201 -12.33 2.69 -20.12
CA GLY A 201 -11.11 2.96 -20.87
C GLY A 201 -10.08 1.84 -20.75
N ASP A 202 -8.99 1.98 -21.49
CA ASP A 202 -7.86 1.05 -21.48
C ASP A 202 -7.28 0.87 -20.06
N ARG A 203 -6.88 -0.36 -19.73
CA ARG A 203 -6.26 -0.71 -18.43
C ARG A 203 -4.88 -1.34 -18.58
N GLY A 204 -4.25 -1.12 -19.73
CA GLY A 204 -2.97 -1.69 -20.07
C GLY A 204 -3.03 -3.21 -20.25
N ASN A 205 -1.86 -3.79 -20.49
CA ASN A 205 -1.74 -5.18 -20.92
C ASN A 205 -1.57 -6.15 -19.74
N ARG A 206 -2.51 -6.16 -18.79
CA ARG A 206 -2.52 -7.10 -17.66
C ARG A 206 -3.92 -7.38 -17.14
N TRP A 207 -4.03 -8.47 -16.40
CA TRP A 207 -5.21 -8.81 -15.61
C TRP A 207 -5.31 -7.95 -14.36
N HIS A 208 -6.55 -7.58 -14.02
CA HIS A 208 -6.90 -6.78 -12.87
C HIS A 208 -8.01 -7.47 -12.09
N ARG A 209 -8.03 -7.29 -10.77
CA ARG A 209 -9.07 -7.86 -9.92
C ARG A 209 -10.21 -6.87 -9.74
N GLY A 210 -11.44 -7.34 -9.87
CA GLY A 210 -12.66 -6.60 -9.58
C GLY A 210 -13.43 -7.28 -8.48
N GLU A 211 -13.85 -6.51 -7.48
CA GLU A 211 -14.72 -6.98 -6.40
C GLU A 211 -15.90 -6.05 -6.19
N VAL A 212 -17.05 -6.63 -5.83
CA VAL A 212 -18.23 -5.86 -5.44
C VAL A 212 -19.15 -6.64 -4.51
N THR A 213 -19.61 -5.97 -3.45
CA THR A 213 -20.63 -6.54 -2.56
C THR A 213 -22.01 -6.44 -3.20
N ILE A 214 -22.64 -7.59 -3.39
CA ILE A 214 -24.02 -7.73 -3.85
C ILE A 214 -24.91 -7.92 -2.62
N SER A 215 -26.01 -7.17 -2.56
CA SER A 215 -27.02 -7.32 -1.50
C SER A 215 -28.39 -7.20 -2.14
N THR A 216 -29.06 -8.34 -2.31
CA THR A 216 -30.38 -8.44 -2.95
C THR A 216 -31.20 -9.52 -2.29
N TYR A 217 -32.50 -9.26 -2.13
CA TYR A 217 -33.48 -10.21 -1.57
C TYR A 217 -34.30 -10.93 -2.64
N GLU A 218 -34.06 -10.60 -3.92
CA GLU A 218 -34.75 -11.17 -5.07
C GLU A 218 -33.84 -12.15 -5.80
N LYS A 219 -34.43 -13.13 -6.50
CA LYS A 219 -33.69 -13.98 -7.44
C LYS A 219 -33.08 -13.11 -8.54
N TYR A 220 -31.82 -13.38 -8.86
CA TYR A 220 -31.06 -12.51 -9.76
C TYR A 220 -30.14 -13.32 -10.67
N GLN A 221 -29.73 -12.70 -11.77
CA GLN A 221 -28.60 -13.11 -12.58
C GLN A 221 -27.56 -11.99 -12.58
N ILE A 222 -26.28 -12.35 -12.57
CA ILE A 222 -25.18 -11.42 -12.75
C ILE A 222 -24.99 -11.20 -14.23
N VAL A 223 -24.81 -9.94 -14.62
CA VAL A 223 -24.61 -9.53 -16.01
C VAL A 223 -23.33 -8.74 -16.11
N PHE A 224 -22.36 -9.30 -16.84
CA PHE A 224 -21.21 -8.54 -17.31
C PHE A 224 -21.60 -7.82 -18.60
N PHE A 225 -21.65 -6.50 -18.53
CA PHE A 225 -22.03 -5.64 -19.64
C PHE A 225 -20.79 -4.93 -20.20
N ALA A 226 -20.52 -5.17 -21.49
CA ALA A 226 -19.50 -4.47 -22.26
C ALA A 226 -20.17 -3.45 -23.19
N ASN A 227 -19.64 -2.22 -23.20
CA ASN A 227 -20.08 -1.16 -24.10
C ASN A 227 -18.89 -0.52 -24.81
N PHE A 228 -18.96 -0.49 -26.14
CA PHE A 228 -17.91 -0.04 -27.05
C PHE A 228 -18.31 1.23 -27.83
N THR A 229 -19.36 1.94 -27.42
CA THR A 229 -19.90 3.11 -28.15
C THR A 229 -18.84 4.19 -28.43
N ASN A 230 -17.86 4.33 -27.52
CA ASN A 230 -16.78 5.32 -27.61
C ASN A 230 -15.40 4.68 -27.83
N THR A 231 -15.32 3.55 -28.55
CA THR A 231 -14.04 2.87 -28.83
C THR A 231 -13.78 2.73 -30.33
N LYS A 232 -12.51 2.48 -30.68
CA LYS A 232 -12.12 2.07 -32.03
C LYS A 232 -12.32 0.55 -32.20
N PRO A 233 -12.50 0.08 -33.46
CA PRO A 233 -12.47 -1.36 -33.74
C PRO A 233 -11.20 -2.02 -33.19
N GLY A 234 -11.34 -3.24 -32.67
CA GLY A 234 -10.26 -3.97 -32.02
C GLY A 234 -10.05 -3.64 -30.53
N TYR A 235 -10.88 -2.77 -29.93
CA TYR A 235 -10.96 -2.69 -28.47
C TYR A 235 -11.60 -3.97 -27.93
N TYR A 236 -11.00 -4.62 -26.95
CA TYR A 236 -11.50 -5.86 -26.37
C TYR A 236 -11.56 -5.83 -24.84
N MET A 237 -12.38 -6.72 -24.30
CA MET A 237 -12.51 -6.97 -22.87
C MET A 237 -12.51 -8.48 -22.63
N ALA A 238 -11.94 -8.90 -21.52
CA ALA A 238 -11.99 -10.28 -21.06
C ALA A 238 -12.32 -10.34 -19.57
N ILE A 239 -12.93 -11.43 -19.13
CA ILE A 239 -13.17 -11.75 -17.72
C ILE A 239 -12.80 -13.21 -17.44
N ASP A 240 -12.36 -13.47 -16.22
CA ASP A 240 -11.88 -14.78 -15.78
C ASP A 240 -12.09 -14.96 -14.27
N ASP A 241 -11.94 -16.18 -13.75
CA ASP A 241 -11.88 -16.49 -12.31
C ASP A 241 -13.03 -15.88 -11.48
N ILE A 242 -14.28 -16.12 -11.88
CA ILE A 242 -15.48 -15.54 -11.24
C ILE A 242 -15.88 -16.35 -10.02
N LEU A 243 -15.94 -15.71 -8.85
CA LEU A 243 -16.30 -16.31 -7.57
C LEU A 243 -17.38 -15.46 -6.88
N ILE A 244 -18.36 -16.14 -6.26
CA ILE A 244 -19.32 -15.51 -5.35
C ILE A 244 -19.17 -16.14 -3.98
N SER A 245 -18.72 -15.36 -2.99
CA SER A 245 -18.63 -15.81 -1.62
C SER A 245 -19.83 -15.36 -0.78
N ALA A 246 -20.10 -16.11 0.28
CA ALA A 246 -21.23 -15.95 1.20
C ALA A 246 -21.02 -14.84 2.26
N SER A 247 -20.22 -13.81 1.96
CA SER A 247 -19.89 -12.68 2.84
C SER A 247 -19.80 -11.38 2.06
N ALA A 248 -19.79 -10.22 2.73
CA ALA A 248 -19.40 -8.98 2.05
C ALA A 248 -17.95 -9.08 1.55
N CYS A 249 -17.59 -8.28 0.54
CA CYS A 249 -16.19 -8.14 0.15
C CYS A 249 -15.42 -7.40 1.24
N ASP A 250 -14.13 -7.68 1.34
CA ASP A 250 -13.24 -6.90 2.19
C ASP A 250 -13.23 -5.43 1.73
N PRO A 251 -13.02 -4.46 2.64
CA PRO A 251 -12.89 -3.07 2.26
C PRO A 251 -11.73 -2.91 1.25
N PRO A 252 -11.93 -2.21 0.12
CA PRO A 252 -10.90 -2.08 -0.90
C PRO A 252 -9.57 -1.61 -0.34
N GLY A 253 -8.49 -2.29 -0.73
CA GLY A 253 -7.13 -1.99 -0.26
C GLY A 253 -6.80 -2.51 1.13
N SER A 254 -7.69 -3.30 1.74
CA SER A 254 -7.39 -4.03 2.98
C SER A 254 -6.89 -5.44 2.67
N CYS A 255 -5.88 -5.93 3.41
CA CYS A 255 -5.39 -7.30 3.27
C CYS A 255 -4.60 -7.78 4.50
N SER A 256 -5.08 -8.86 5.14
CA SER A 256 -4.36 -9.62 6.17
C SER A 256 -3.58 -10.82 5.62
N PHE A 257 -3.65 -11.09 4.32
CA PHE A 257 -3.01 -12.23 3.64
C PHE A 257 -3.39 -13.65 4.10
N ASP A 258 -4.32 -13.82 5.05
CA ASP A 258 -4.72 -15.15 5.58
C ASP A 258 -5.33 -16.09 4.55
N ASN A 259 -6.06 -15.52 3.59
CA ASN A 259 -6.85 -16.28 2.64
C ASN A 259 -6.26 -16.30 1.23
N GLU A 260 -5.38 -15.35 0.88
CA GLU A 260 -4.65 -15.25 -0.40
C GLU A 260 -3.85 -13.93 -0.46
N PHE A 261 -3.45 -13.47 -1.66
CA PHE A 261 -2.93 -12.10 -1.86
C PHE A 261 -4.02 -11.02 -1.77
N CYS A 262 -5.28 -11.35 -1.46
CA CYS A 262 -6.41 -10.42 -1.54
C CYS A 262 -6.45 -9.74 -2.93
N GLY A 263 -6.62 -8.42 -2.99
CA GLY A 263 -6.51 -7.61 -4.21
C GLY A 263 -5.09 -7.44 -4.76
N PHE A 264 -4.06 -7.99 -4.13
CA PHE A 264 -2.67 -7.78 -4.54
C PHE A 264 -2.17 -8.78 -5.60
N THR A 265 -1.25 -8.33 -6.45
CA THR A 265 -0.64 -9.12 -7.53
C THR A 265 0.86 -8.93 -7.62
N ASN A 266 1.55 -10.02 -7.94
CA ASN A 266 2.95 -10.00 -8.34
C ASN A 266 3.08 -9.54 -9.80
N ASP A 267 4.08 -8.69 -10.10
CA ASP A 267 4.35 -8.28 -11.49
C ASP A 267 4.74 -9.51 -12.35
N LEU A 268 4.19 -9.62 -13.57
CA LEU A 268 4.42 -10.79 -14.44
C LEU A 268 5.88 -10.95 -14.89
N ASP A 269 6.61 -9.85 -15.05
CA ASP A 269 7.98 -9.85 -15.59
C ASP A 269 9.06 -9.91 -14.50
N GLN A 270 8.66 -9.99 -13.22
CA GLN A 270 9.63 -10.04 -12.14
C GLN A 270 10.20 -11.46 -11.99
N LYS A 271 11.49 -11.50 -11.64
CA LYS A 271 12.19 -12.78 -11.44
C LYS A 271 11.77 -13.47 -10.14
N HIS A 272 11.39 -12.69 -9.12
CA HIS A 272 11.09 -13.18 -7.78
C HIS A 272 9.78 -12.59 -7.27
N ASN A 273 8.89 -13.49 -6.86
CA ASN A 273 7.58 -13.16 -6.35
C ASN A 273 7.60 -12.94 -4.84
N TRP A 274 6.79 -11.98 -4.41
CA TRP A 274 6.30 -11.94 -3.05
C TRP A 274 5.58 -13.26 -2.76
N MET A 275 5.82 -13.79 -1.57
CA MET A 275 5.24 -15.02 -1.08
C MET A 275 4.28 -14.70 0.07
N VAL A 276 3.23 -15.50 0.25
CA VAL A 276 2.35 -15.43 1.42
C VAL A 276 2.55 -16.69 2.25
N GLY A 277 2.86 -16.53 3.53
CA GLY A 277 3.19 -17.65 4.41
C GLY A 277 3.58 -17.22 5.82
N SER A 278 4.14 -18.14 6.58
CA SER A 278 4.52 -17.93 7.99
C SER A 278 6.05 -17.79 8.18
N GLY A 279 6.71 -17.04 7.29
CA GLY A 279 8.17 -16.83 7.35
C GLY A 279 9.01 -18.07 7.12
N THR A 280 8.43 -19.09 6.50
CA THR A 280 9.06 -20.36 6.14
C THR A 280 9.78 -20.24 4.81
N THR A 281 10.89 -20.96 4.64
CA THR A 281 11.51 -21.13 3.31
C THR A 281 11.00 -22.41 2.65
N HIS A 282 11.48 -22.70 1.43
CA HIS A 282 11.26 -23.99 0.76
C HIS A 282 11.62 -25.20 1.65
N ASN A 283 12.44 -25.00 2.68
CA ASN A 283 12.69 -25.97 3.74
C ASN A 283 11.86 -25.57 4.98
N PRO A 284 10.81 -26.32 5.33
CA PRO A 284 9.95 -26.00 6.48
C PRO A 284 10.69 -26.03 7.83
N ASN A 285 11.92 -26.56 7.87
CA ASN A 285 12.77 -26.55 9.07
C ASN A 285 13.61 -25.26 9.22
N ILE A 286 13.58 -24.36 8.23
CA ILE A 286 14.31 -23.09 8.25
C ILE A 286 13.29 -21.96 8.20
N VAL A 287 13.10 -21.33 9.37
CA VAL A 287 12.32 -20.11 9.54
C VAL A 287 13.26 -18.92 9.34
N SER A 288 12.98 -18.09 8.34
CA SER A 288 13.77 -16.92 7.94
C SER A 288 13.08 -15.59 8.23
N GLY A 289 11.86 -15.62 8.78
CA GLY A 289 11.15 -14.45 9.31
C GLY A 289 10.21 -14.77 10.47
N PRO A 290 9.28 -13.86 10.84
CA PRO A 290 8.26 -14.10 11.86
C PRO A 290 7.44 -15.36 11.60
N VAL A 291 7.14 -16.12 12.66
CA VAL A 291 6.28 -17.31 12.55
C VAL A 291 4.79 -16.94 12.45
N PHE A 292 4.44 -15.75 12.93
CA PHE A 292 3.08 -15.23 12.94
C PHE A 292 3.04 -13.86 12.27
N GLY A 293 1.89 -13.53 11.69
CA GLY A 293 1.54 -12.20 11.22
C GLY A 293 1.56 -11.16 12.33
N ALA A 294 1.30 -9.91 11.96
CA ALA A 294 1.38 -8.75 12.84
C ALA A 294 0.32 -8.78 13.95
N ASP A 295 -0.85 -9.37 13.68
CA ASP A 295 -1.93 -9.61 14.63
C ASP A 295 -1.63 -10.74 15.65
N GLY A 296 -0.53 -11.48 15.43
CA GLY A 296 -0.08 -12.57 16.27
C GLY A 296 -0.58 -13.96 15.86
N TYR A 297 -1.31 -14.07 14.75
CA TYR A 297 -1.67 -15.33 14.10
C TYR A 297 -1.53 -15.16 12.57
N GLY A 298 -2.13 -16.03 11.76
CA GLY A 298 -2.27 -15.77 10.32
C GLY A 298 -1.02 -15.90 9.45
N LEU A 299 -1.20 -15.60 8.17
CA LEU A 299 -0.16 -15.54 7.12
C LEU A 299 0.14 -14.08 6.78
N TYR A 300 1.30 -13.81 6.19
CA TYR A 300 1.65 -12.46 5.76
C TYR A 300 2.46 -12.50 4.45
N ALA A 301 2.53 -11.38 3.74
CA ALA A 301 3.30 -11.29 2.51
C ALA A 301 4.77 -10.94 2.78
N TYR A 302 5.71 -11.66 2.16
CA TYR A 302 7.13 -11.41 2.36
C TYR A 302 8.02 -11.74 1.17
N MET A 303 9.20 -11.15 1.23
CA MET A 303 10.35 -11.41 0.39
C MET A 303 11.48 -11.92 1.28
N ASP A 304 12.01 -13.08 0.93
CA ASP A 304 13.21 -13.63 1.55
C ASP A 304 14.32 -13.71 0.51
N TYR A 305 15.39 -12.95 0.72
CA TYR A 305 16.60 -12.94 -0.11
C TYR A 305 17.73 -13.79 0.51
N SER A 306 17.46 -14.62 1.51
CA SER A 306 18.45 -15.60 2.01
C SER A 306 18.57 -16.84 1.11
N ILE A 307 17.58 -17.04 0.24
CA ILE A 307 17.38 -18.24 -0.57
C ILE A 307 17.96 -18.07 -1.98
N GLY A 308 19.27 -17.79 -2.15
CA GLY A 308 19.92 -17.69 -3.49
C GLY A 308 21.07 -16.67 -3.65
N GLN A 309 21.64 -16.51 -4.86
CA GLN A 309 22.73 -15.54 -5.14
C GLN A 309 22.18 -14.22 -5.70
N TRP A 310 22.07 -13.19 -4.84
CA TRP A 310 21.19 -12.05 -5.07
C TRP A 310 21.89 -10.68 -5.05
N TYR A 311 22.69 -10.40 -6.08
CA TYR A 311 23.31 -9.08 -6.26
C TYR A 311 22.65 -8.30 -7.41
N ASP A 312 22.43 -7.00 -7.20
CA ASP A 312 22.03 -5.99 -8.20
C ASP A 312 20.79 -6.35 -9.05
N GLN A 313 19.62 -6.49 -8.41
CA GLN A 313 18.38 -6.85 -9.09
C GLN A 313 17.33 -5.70 -9.06
N PRO A 314 16.45 -5.63 -10.08
CA PRO A 314 15.32 -4.70 -10.07
C PRO A 314 14.37 -4.98 -8.89
N MET A 315 13.66 -3.95 -8.43
CA MET A 315 12.72 -4.05 -7.31
C MET A 315 11.61 -5.07 -7.62
N SER A 316 11.37 -6.02 -6.72
CA SER A 316 10.20 -6.91 -6.75
C SER A 316 9.00 -6.14 -6.24
N LYS A 317 7.87 -6.22 -6.95
CA LYS A 317 6.71 -5.36 -6.72
C LYS A 317 5.46 -6.20 -6.47
N LEU A 318 4.75 -5.80 -5.42
CA LEU A 318 3.41 -6.25 -5.12
C LEU A 318 2.46 -5.07 -5.34
N ARG A 319 1.51 -5.21 -6.26
CA ARG A 319 0.58 -4.16 -6.65
C ARG A 319 -0.80 -4.43 -6.08
N SER A 320 -1.47 -3.43 -5.56
CA SER A 320 -2.87 -3.52 -5.19
C SER A 320 -3.78 -3.61 -6.42
N GLU A 321 -5.07 -3.78 -6.14
CA GLU A 321 -6.15 -3.46 -7.07
C GLU A 321 -6.24 -1.95 -7.37
N GLU A 322 -7.10 -1.59 -8.33
CA GLU A 322 -7.29 -0.20 -8.77
C GLU A 322 -8.29 0.55 -7.89
N PHE A 323 -7.84 1.66 -7.31
CA PHE A 323 -8.64 2.57 -6.50
C PHE A 323 -9.12 3.77 -7.31
N LYS A 324 -10.29 4.30 -6.94
CA LYS A 324 -10.82 5.54 -7.51
C LYS A 324 -10.50 6.71 -6.59
N GLY A 325 -9.66 7.64 -7.06
CA GLY A 325 -9.56 8.97 -6.48
C GLY A 325 -10.81 9.80 -6.79
N THR A 326 -11.16 10.72 -5.90
CA THR A 326 -12.21 11.73 -6.16
C THR A 326 -11.65 13.12 -5.92
N LEU A 327 -12.15 14.11 -6.66
CA LEU A 327 -11.78 15.51 -6.45
C LEU A 327 -12.35 16.07 -5.13
N GLU A 328 -13.43 15.47 -4.62
CA GLU A 328 -14.12 15.90 -3.41
C GLU A 328 -13.43 15.37 -2.14
N SER A 329 -12.90 14.15 -2.18
CA SER A 329 -12.13 13.52 -1.10
C SER A 329 -10.87 12.84 -1.66
N PRO A 330 -9.81 13.61 -1.99
CA PRO A 330 -8.60 13.04 -2.56
C PRO A 330 -7.69 12.39 -1.51
N THR A 331 -7.99 12.51 -0.22
CA THR A 331 -7.12 12.07 0.88
C THR A 331 -7.35 10.60 1.23
N PHE A 332 -6.25 9.87 1.30
CA PHE A 332 -6.20 8.46 1.66
C PHE A 332 -5.20 8.23 2.81
N CYS A 333 -5.54 7.28 3.67
CA CYS A 333 -4.69 6.77 4.73
C CYS A 333 -4.38 5.32 4.49
N LEU A 334 -3.11 5.04 4.25
CA LEU A 334 -2.58 3.70 4.13
C LEU A 334 -1.91 3.34 5.46
N GLU A 335 -2.44 2.31 6.09
CA GLU A 335 -1.89 1.68 7.29
C GLU A 335 -1.39 0.29 6.93
N PHE A 336 -0.23 -0.10 7.46
CA PHE A 336 0.27 -1.45 7.31
C PHE A 336 1.34 -1.77 8.35
N ALA A 337 1.39 -3.04 8.75
CA ALA A 337 2.48 -3.58 9.52
C ALA A 337 3.63 -4.00 8.60
N TYR A 338 4.88 -3.83 9.05
CA TYR A 338 6.05 -4.28 8.32
C TYR A 338 7.17 -4.79 9.24
N VAL A 339 7.93 -5.73 8.71
CA VAL A 339 9.18 -6.24 9.30
C VAL A 339 10.28 -6.18 8.26
N LYS A 340 11.47 -5.73 8.64
CA LYS A 340 12.64 -5.71 7.76
C LYS A 340 13.86 -6.12 8.54
N PHE A 341 14.39 -7.29 8.24
CA PHE A 341 15.54 -7.86 8.91
C PHE A 341 16.73 -8.01 7.96
N GLU A 342 17.91 -7.63 8.45
CA GLU A 342 19.18 -7.75 7.74
C GLU A 342 20.20 -8.40 8.67
N LYS A 343 20.90 -9.42 8.17
CA LYS A 343 22.02 -10.04 8.88
C LYS A 343 23.31 -9.62 8.17
N TYR A 344 24.18 -8.92 8.90
CA TYR A 344 25.45 -8.32 8.45
C TYR A 344 25.25 -7.05 7.57
N GLY A 345 25.89 -5.94 7.97
CA GLY A 345 25.50 -4.58 7.60
C GLY A 345 25.53 -4.25 6.09
N VAL A 346 24.36 -4.32 5.46
CA VAL A 346 24.10 -3.86 4.09
C VAL A 346 22.63 -3.44 3.92
N THR A 347 22.38 -2.47 3.04
CA THR A 347 21.09 -1.80 2.85
C THR A 347 20.13 -2.60 1.98
N SER A 348 18.96 -2.93 2.53
CA SER A 348 17.75 -3.26 1.78
C SER A 348 16.74 -2.12 1.93
N THR A 349 15.75 -2.06 1.03
CA THR A 349 14.72 -1.03 1.07
C THR A 349 13.35 -1.63 0.85
N LEU A 350 12.41 -1.28 1.71
CA LEU A 350 10.98 -1.37 1.44
C LEU A 350 10.48 0.04 1.13
N GLN A 351 9.81 0.19 -0.01
CA GLN A 351 9.30 1.46 -0.48
C GLN A 351 7.87 1.29 -1.00
N VAL A 352 7.01 2.25 -0.68
CA VAL A 352 5.62 2.28 -1.16
C VAL A 352 5.46 3.39 -2.17
N PHE A 353 4.82 3.07 -3.29
CA PHE A 353 4.50 4.02 -4.35
C PHE A 353 3.01 4.10 -4.61
N VAL A 354 2.55 5.28 -4.99
CA VAL A 354 1.25 5.48 -5.65
C VAL A 354 1.49 5.58 -7.14
N ASN A 355 0.86 4.70 -7.91
CA ASN A 355 0.91 4.69 -9.37
C ASN A 355 -0.36 5.32 -9.94
N ARG A 356 -0.27 6.55 -10.45
CA ARG A 356 -1.42 7.25 -11.03
C ARG A 356 -1.73 6.75 -12.44
N LEU A 357 -2.94 6.21 -12.65
CA LEU A 357 -3.36 5.53 -13.88
C LEU A 357 -3.87 6.49 -14.97
N ASP A 358 -4.10 7.77 -14.65
CA ASP A 358 -4.47 8.80 -15.64
C ASP A 358 -3.31 9.23 -16.56
N LYS A 359 -2.09 8.75 -16.29
CA LYS A 359 -0.90 9.04 -17.09
C LYS A 359 -0.56 7.86 -18.01
N LEU A 360 -0.18 8.17 -19.24
CA LEU A 360 0.15 7.19 -20.31
C LEU A 360 1.15 6.10 -19.91
N GLU A 361 2.03 6.34 -18.93
CA GLU A 361 2.99 5.35 -18.43
C GLU A 361 2.86 5.03 -16.93
N GLY A 362 1.82 5.53 -16.25
CA GLY A 362 1.68 5.42 -14.80
C GLY A 362 2.73 6.24 -14.04
N LEU A 363 2.34 7.37 -13.42
CA LEU A 363 3.31 8.12 -12.61
C LEU A 363 3.44 7.46 -11.24
N LYS A 364 4.62 6.90 -10.94
CA LYS A 364 4.96 6.29 -9.66
C LYS A 364 5.52 7.33 -8.70
N ILE A 365 4.73 7.70 -7.70
CA ILE A 365 5.07 8.67 -6.67
C ILE A 365 5.48 7.91 -5.41
N PRO A 366 6.71 8.06 -4.89
CA PRO A 366 7.09 7.43 -3.64
C PRO A 366 6.37 8.13 -2.48
N ILE A 367 5.59 7.38 -1.69
CA ILE A 367 4.84 7.92 -0.55
C ILE A 367 5.42 7.51 0.80
N TRP A 368 6.20 6.42 0.83
CA TRP A 368 6.84 5.96 2.05
C TRP A 368 8.08 5.12 1.74
N LYS A 369 9.09 5.16 2.61
CA LYS A 369 10.31 4.35 2.49
C LYS A 369 10.93 4.09 3.85
N THR A 370 11.43 2.88 4.06
CA THR A 370 12.34 2.58 5.17
C THR A 370 13.65 1.94 4.70
N THR A 371 14.74 2.36 5.32
CA THR A 371 16.06 1.72 5.26
C THR A 371 16.45 1.12 6.61
N GLU A 372 15.69 1.40 7.67
CA GLU A 372 15.98 0.95 9.03
C GLU A 372 15.68 -0.55 9.17
N THR A 373 16.37 -1.20 10.09
CA THR A 373 16.29 -2.65 10.29
C THR A 373 15.67 -2.93 11.64
N SER A 374 14.64 -3.78 11.64
CA SER A 374 13.96 -4.25 12.82
C SER A 374 14.62 -5.52 13.36
N SER A 375 14.33 -5.84 14.62
CA SER A 375 14.51 -7.19 15.15
C SER A 375 13.68 -8.18 14.32
N PHE A 376 14.15 -9.42 14.29
CA PHE A 376 13.62 -10.51 13.47
C PHE A 376 12.13 -10.83 13.70
N THR A 377 11.56 -10.45 14.84
CA THR A 377 10.18 -10.77 15.25
C THR A 377 9.29 -9.55 15.47
N ASP A 378 9.83 -8.34 15.35
CA ASP A 378 9.13 -7.15 15.82
C ASP A 378 8.54 -6.41 14.63
N TRP A 379 7.23 -6.60 14.46
CA TRP A 379 6.42 -5.83 13.53
C TRP A 379 6.41 -4.34 13.93
N ASN A 380 6.49 -3.48 12.93
CA ASN A 380 6.42 -2.03 13.05
C ASN A 380 5.18 -1.56 12.30
N GLN A 381 4.55 -0.48 12.77
CA GLN A 381 3.40 0.10 12.10
C GLN A 381 3.83 1.28 11.23
N ALA A 382 3.33 1.34 10.00
CA ALA A 382 3.43 2.50 9.13
C ALA A 382 2.05 3.09 8.89
N ASN A 383 1.94 4.42 9.06
CA ASN A 383 0.74 5.19 8.75
C ASN A 383 1.13 6.27 7.73
N VAL A 384 0.52 6.23 6.55
CA VAL A 384 0.91 7.05 5.41
C VAL A 384 -0.31 7.78 4.87
N VAL A 385 -0.32 9.10 5.01
CA VAL A 385 -1.35 9.96 4.42
C VAL A 385 -0.88 10.46 3.08
N PHE A 386 -1.69 10.28 2.03
CA PHE A 386 -1.40 10.81 0.69
C PHE A 386 -2.67 11.27 -0.01
N ASN A 387 -2.50 12.15 -1.01
CA ASN A 387 -3.60 12.66 -1.81
C ASN A 387 -3.55 12.11 -3.23
N CYS A 388 -4.65 11.55 -3.73
CA CYS A 388 -4.79 11.13 -5.12
C CYS A 388 -6.21 11.40 -5.64
N SER A 389 -6.31 12.28 -6.64
CA SER A 389 -7.60 12.66 -7.25
C SER A 389 -7.94 11.89 -8.52
N SER A 390 -7.03 11.04 -9.00
CA SER A 390 -7.20 10.19 -10.19
C SER A 390 -7.28 8.72 -9.79
N GLU A 391 -7.60 7.83 -10.73
CA GLU A 391 -7.49 6.38 -10.48
C GLU A 391 -6.02 6.01 -10.22
N PHE A 392 -5.78 5.16 -9.23
CA PHE A 392 -4.42 4.82 -8.80
C PHE A 392 -4.30 3.41 -8.26
N GLU A 393 -3.07 2.96 -8.09
CA GLU A 393 -2.71 1.74 -7.37
C GLU A 393 -1.63 2.02 -6.34
N ILE A 394 -1.53 1.15 -5.35
CA ILE A 394 -0.46 1.13 -4.36
C ILE A 394 0.51 0.02 -4.74
N ILE A 395 1.81 0.32 -4.70
CA ILE A 395 2.87 -0.63 -5.02
C ILE A 395 3.82 -0.73 -3.84
N PHE A 396 3.87 -1.90 -3.21
CA PHE A 396 4.93 -2.27 -2.29
C PHE A 396 6.11 -2.81 -3.07
N ALA A 397 7.28 -2.20 -2.91
CA ALA A 397 8.47 -2.53 -3.65
C ALA A 397 9.63 -2.85 -2.71
N ALA A 398 10.12 -4.09 -2.81
CA ALA A 398 11.29 -4.56 -2.07
C ALA A 398 12.51 -4.58 -2.98
N LYS A 399 13.65 -4.10 -2.46
CA LYS A 399 14.93 -4.13 -3.15
C LYS A 399 16.03 -4.60 -2.21
N ASN A 400 16.78 -5.59 -2.65
CA ASN A 400 18.05 -5.97 -2.08
C ASN A 400 19.18 -5.35 -2.92
N GLU A 401 20.06 -4.57 -2.30
CA GLU A 401 21.14 -3.88 -3.02
C GLU A 401 22.42 -4.72 -3.06
N MET A 402 22.83 -5.30 -1.94
CA MET A 402 24.14 -5.96 -1.81
C MET A 402 24.20 -7.10 -0.78
N SER A 403 23.08 -7.61 -0.27
CA SER A 403 23.07 -8.58 0.85
C SER A 403 22.84 -10.03 0.42
N SER A 404 23.44 -10.96 1.18
CA SER A 404 23.21 -12.41 1.08
C SER A 404 22.03 -12.91 1.92
N THR A 405 21.46 -12.10 2.82
CA THR A 405 20.31 -12.46 3.67
C THR A 405 19.50 -11.22 4.07
N VAL A 406 18.32 -11.04 3.47
CA VAL A 406 17.36 -9.97 3.77
C VAL A 406 15.98 -10.59 3.87
N PHE A 407 15.22 -10.21 4.88
CA PHE A 407 13.81 -10.54 5.02
C PHE A 407 12.98 -9.26 5.07
N ILE A 408 11.96 -9.15 4.23
CA ILE A 408 11.01 -8.03 4.24
C ILE A 408 9.61 -8.63 4.25
N GLY A 409 8.84 -8.36 5.30
CA GLY A 409 7.44 -8.75 5.40
C GLY A 409 6.53 -7.53 5.53
N ILE A 410 5.33 -7.64 5.00
CA ILE A 410 4.23 -6.69 5.16
C ILE A 410 2.96 -7.45 5.53
N ASP A 411 2.12 -6.82 6.33
CA ASP A 411 0.90 -7.41 6.84
C ASP A 411 -0.11 -6.33 7.25
N GLU A 412 -1.35 -6.74 7.56
CA GLU A 412 -2.40 -5.86 8.10
C GLU A 412 -2.54 -4.55 7.32
N ILE A 413 -2.64 -4.67 5.99
CA ILE A 413 -2.80 -3.51 5.13
C ILE A 413 -4.24 -3.01 5.26
N ALA A 414 -4.42 -1.72 5.43
CA ALA A 414 -5.71 -1.05 5.39
C ALA A 414 -5.60 0.27 4.63
N LEU A 415 -6.57 0.52 3.73
CA LEU A 415 -6.68 1.77 3.00
C LEU A 415 -8.03 2.42 3.31
N HIS A 416 -7.97 3.63 3.85
CA HIS A 416 -9.16 4.43 4.16
C HIS A 416 -9.18 5.69 3.31
N SER A 417 -10.37 6.10 2.87
CA SER A 417 -10.59 7.38 2.18
C SER A 417 -11.40 8.31 3.05
N GLY A 418 -10.98 9.57 3.19
CA GLY A 418 -11.78 10.58 3.86
C GLY A 418 -11.00 11.59 4.71
N PRO A 419 -11.71 12.61 5.25
CA PRO A 419 -11.13 13.62 6.14
C PRO A 419 -10.78 13.05 7.53
N ASP A 420 -11.40 11.94 7.92
CA ASP A 420 -11.20 11.25 9.22
C ASP A 420 -9.94 10.37 9.24
N CYS A 421 -8.99 10.67 8.36
CA CYS A 421 -7.63 10.14 8.31
C CYS A 421 -6.78 10.44 9.59
N ILE A 422 -7.43 10.95 10.63
CA ILE A 422 -6.90 11.40 11.91
C ILE A 422 -7.95 11.00 12.95
N GLU A 423 -7.66 10.02 13.81
CA GLU A 423 -8.37 9.95 15.09
C GLU A 423 -7.95 11.16 15.93
N SER A 424 -8.84 12.16 15.92
CA SER A 424 -9.03 13.25 16.90
C SER A 424 -7.86 13.56 17.85
N GLU A 425 -7.11 14.62 17.58
CA GLU A 425 -6.55 15.44 18.66
C GLU A 425 -7.59 16.49 19.04
N THR A 426 -8.12 16.35 20.26
CA THR A 426 -8.99 17.29 20.94
C THR A 426 -8.42 18.70 20.89
N GLU A 427 -9.26 19.67 20.54
CA GLU A 427 -9.00 21.10 20.69
C GLU A 427 -8.37 21.40 22.05
N ILE A 428 -7.12 21.91 22.03
CA ILE A 428 -6.46 22.41 23.23
C ILE A 428 -7.19 23.68 23.65
N SER A 429 -8.04 23.55 24.67
CA SER A 429 -8.54 24.69 25.44
C SER A 429 -7.36 25.36 26.14
N ASN A 430 -7.12 26.62 25.78
CA ASN A 430 -6.24 27.57 26.45
C ASN A 430 -6.24 27.45 27.98
N THR A 431 -5.07 27.17 28.56
CA THR A 431 -4.74 27.63 29.92
C THR A 431 -3.24 27.97 30.05
N GLY A 432 -2.94 29.26 30.17
CA GLY A 432 -2.03 29.74 31.22
C GLY A 432 -0.53 29.87 30.92
N ILE A 433 -0.16 30.92 30.16
CA ILE A 433 1.06 31.76 30.29
C ILE A 433 2.40 31.01 30.46
N THR A 434 3.02 30.69 29.32
CA THR A 434 4.47 30.91 29.15
C THR A 434 4.64 32.12 28.23
N ASP A 435 5.60 33.00 28.56
CA ASP A 435 5.82 34.28 27.91
C ASP A 435 6.43 34.05 26.50
N GLU A 436 5.59 33.64 25.55
CA GLU A 436 5.90 33.35 24.15
C GLU A 436 6.21 34.68 23.43
N LEU A 437 7.46 34.84 22.99
CA LEU A 437 7.91 36.05 22.31
C LEU A 437 7.44 36.10 20.86
N TYR A 438 7.41 34.93 20.20
CA TYR A 438 7.25 34.85 18.76
C TYR A 438 6.90 33.41 18.32
N ARG A 439 5.96 33.30 17.37
CA ARG A 439 5.62 32.05 16.68
C ARG A 439 5.30 32.32 15.22
N CYS A 440 5.87 31.49 14.34
CA CYS A 440 5.62 31.50 12.91
C CYS A 440 5.54 30.07 12.39
N ASN A 441 4.38 29.71 11.86
CA ASN A 441 4.08 28.40 11.25
C ASN A 441 3.94 28.51 9.71
N PHE A 442 4.36 29.65 9.14
CA PHE A 442 4.33 29.97 7.70
C PHE A 442 2.97 29.95 6.98
N ASP A 443 1.91 29.41 7.57
CA ASP A 443 0.53 29.44 7.06
C ASP A 443 -0.14 30.81 7.18
N ASP A 444 0.21 31.57 8.22
CA ASP A 444 -0.31 32.92 8.44
C ASP A 444 0.75 33.96 8.11
N ALA A 445 0.63 34.56 6.92
CA ALA A 445 1.56 35.57 6.42
C ALA A 445 1.72 36.78 7.37
N ASN A 446 0.76 37.04 8.26
CA ASN A 446 0.82 38.17 9.20
C ASN A 446 1.53 37.83 10.52
N LYS A 447 1.95 36.59 10.74
CA LYS A 447 2.63 36.13 11.96
C LYS A 447 4.11 35.80 11.77
N CYS A 448 4.61 35.94 10.54
CA CYS A 448 5.97 35.57 10.17
C CYS A 448 6.79 36.82 9.79
N ASP A 449 7.43 37.42 10.78
CA ASP A 449 8.31 38.58 10.63
C ASP A 449 9.80 38.17 10.49
N TRP A 450 10.10 37.27 9.54
CA TRP A 450 11.50 36.92 9.20
C TRP A 450 11.99 37.78 8.03
N VAL A 451 13.17 38.39 8.18
CA VAL A 451 13.84 39.16 7.12
C VAL A 451 14.67 38.21 6.27
N LEU A 452 14.24 38.03 5.03
CA LEU A 452 14.97 37.27 4.03
C LEU A 452 16.19 38.06 3.57
N SER A 453 17.39 37.48 3.73
CA SER A 453 18.63 38.10 3.29
C SER A 453 18.76 37.94 1.78
N LYS A 454 18.60 39.03 1.02
CA LYS A 454 18.88 39.04 -0.42
C LYS A 454 20.36 39.34 -0.64
N ASP A 455 21.12 38.32 -1.04
CA ASP A 455 22.43 38.55 -1.62
C ASP A 455 22.25 38.96 -3.08
N GLU A 456 22.50 40.23 -3.41
CA GLU A 456 22.35 40.78 -4.77
C GLU A 456 23.26 40.08 -5.80
N SER A 457 24.22 39.27 -5.36
CA SER A 457 25.12 38.53 -6.25
C SER A 457 24.51 37.26 -6.88
N TYR A 458 23.45 36.67 -6.30
CA TYR A 458 22.80 35.45 -6.82
C TYR A 458 21.28 35.41 -6.54
N ILE A 459 20.46 35.53 -7.59
CA ILE A 459 18.98 35.63 -7.52
C ILE A 459 18.25 34.38 -6.99
N TYR A 460 18.94 33.26 -6.78
CA TYR A 460 18.37 31.97 -6.36
C TYR A 460 18.72 31.56 -4.91
N ASP A 461 19.37 32.45 -4.15
CA ASP A 461 19.81 32.22 -2.76
C ASP A 461 18.84 32.83 -1.73
N GLU A 462 17.55 32.52 -1.86
CA GLU A 462 16.49 33.02 -0.95
C GLU A 462 15.63 31.86 -0.41
N TRP A 463 15.27 31.92 0.89
CA TRP A 463 14.24 31.05 1.44
C TRP A 463 12.90 31.39 0.80
N THR A 464 12.19 30.39 0.30
CA THR A 464 10.87 30.57 -0.30
C THR A 464 9.81 30.01 0.63
N VAL A 465 8.76 30.79 0.93
CA VAL A 465 7.59 30.26 1.63
C VAL A 465 6.69 29.63 0.59
N THR A 466 6.50 28.32 0.69
CA THR A 466 5.74 27.54 -0.30
C THR A 466 5.01 26.40 0.39
N ASN A 467 4.22 25.65 -0.37
CA ASN A 467 3.60 24.42 0.07
C ASN A 467 3.93 23.31 -0.93
N ALA A 468 3.60 22.07 -0.58
CA ALA A 468 3.91 20.93 -1.42
C ALA A 468 3.23 20.97 -2.80
N LEU A 469 2.11 21.69 -2.95
CA LEU A 469 1.45 21.88 -4.26
C LEU A 469 2.22 22.81 -5.19
N ASN A 470 2.92 23.82 -4.64
CA ASN A 470 3.60 24.86 -5.41
C ASN A 470 5.12 24.65 -5.51
N SER A 471 5.69 23.74 -4.71
CA SER A 471 7.13 23.48 -4.66
C SER A 471 7.67 22.65 -5.83
N ASN A 472 6.83 22.16 -6.75
CA ASN A 472 7.23 21.32 -7.89
C ASN A 472 8.12 20.12 -7.49
N ASP A 473 7.77 19.44 -6.40
CA ASP A 473 8.52 18.30 -5.85
C ASP A 473 9.94 18.66 -5.33
N LEU A 474 10.21 19.94 -5.03
CA LEU A 474 11.49 20.42 -4.52
C LEU A 474 11.56 20.50 -2.99
N GLY A 475 10.49 20.13 -2.27
CA GLY A 475 10.41 20.20 -0.81
C GLY A 475 9.59 19.06 -0.19
N PRO A 476 9.33 19.12 1.13
CA PRO A 476 8.51 18.13 1.83
C PRO A 476 7.10 17.98 1.24
N ASN A 477 6.54 16.78 1.32
CA ASN A 477 5.22 16.48 0.74
C ASN A 477 4.04 17.04 1.55
N HIS A 478 4.29 17.49 2.77
CA HIS A 478 3.33 18.14 3.66
C HIS A 478 4.08 19.10 4.59
N ASP A 479 3.39 20.15 5.04
CA ASP A 479 3.85 20.98 6.15
C ASP A 479 3.78 20.22 7.49
N HIS A 480 4.41 20.75 8.53
CA HIS A 480 4.34 20.14 9.87
C HIS A 480 3.07 20.57 10.62
N THR A 481 2.65 21.82 10.45
CA THR A 481 1.58 22.46 11.22
C THR A 481 0.22 21.78 11.06
N ILE A 482 -0.31 21.76 9.84
CA ILE A 482 -1.61 21.16 9.50
C ILE A 482 -1.46 19.78 8.86
N LYS A 483 -0.22 19.33 8.63
CA LYS A 483 0.13 18.01 8.09
C LYS A 483 -0.52 17.72 6.73
N THR A 484 -0.63 18.74 5.87
CA THR A 484 -1.22 18.62 4.53
C THR A 484 -0.32 19.20 3.44
N ASN A 485 -0.64 18.93 2.18
CA ASN A 485 0.09 19.53 1.05
C ASN A 485 -0.28 21.01 0.78
N LYS A 486 -1.27 21.55 1.49
CA LYS A 486 -1.71 22.95 1.38
C LYS A 486 -1.02 23.86 2.37
N GLY A 487 -0.56 23.31 3.49
CA GLY A 487 0.11 24.09 4.53
C GLY A 487 1.47 24.56 4.04
N PHE A 488 1.87 25.72 4.53
CA PHE A 488 3.05 26.43 4.09
C PHE A 488 4.24 26.15 5.01
N TYR A 489 5.43 26.14 4.42
CA TYR A 489 6.70 26.01 5.11
C TYR A 489 7.75 26.86 4.39
N ALA A 490 8.83 27.20 5.09
CA ALA A 490 10.00 27.81 4.46
C ALA A 490 10.87 26.73 3.79
N LEU A 491 11.22 26.92 2.53
CA LEU A 491 11.97 25.99 1.70
C LEU A 491 13.23 26.64 1.10
N ALA A 492 14.35 25.93 1.23
CA ALA A 492 15.55 26.10 0.43
C ALA A 492 15.80 24.82 -0.37
N ASP A 493 15.88 24.94 -1.69
CA ASP A 493 15.98 23.80 -2.61
C ASP A 493 17.33 23.76 -3.36
N GLN A 494 17.45 22.81 -4.29
CA GLN A 494 18.63 22.56 -5.13
C GLN A 494 19.11 23.75 -5.99
N LEU A 495 18.31 24.80 -6.15
CA LEU A 495 18.67 26.04 -6.85
C LEU A 495 19.48 26.99 -5.96
N SER A 496 19.39 26.82 -4.63
CA SER A 496 20.15 27.61 -3.67
C SER A 496 21.50 26.96 -3.33
N THR A 497 22.51 27.79 -3.18
CA THR A 497 23.79 27.52 -2.53
C THR A 497 23.78 27.84 -1.05
N SER A 498 23.19 28.97 -0.68
CA SER A 498 23.20 29.46 0.69
C SER A 498 22.04 30.42 0.93
N SER A 499 20.92 29.91 1.44
CA SER A 499 19.75 30.72 1.80
C SER A 499 19.81 31.13 3.27
N ARG A 500 19.64 32.42 3.58
CA ARG A 500 19.69 32.96 4.95
C ARG A 500 18.43 33.77 5.28
N MET A 501 17.85 33.53 6.45
CA MET A 501 16.79 34.38 7.03
C MET A 501 17.18 34.81 8.44
N THR A 502 16.82 36.02 8.82
CA THR A 502 17.15 36.64 10.12
C THR A 502 15.88 37.13 10.81
N THR A 503 15.83 37.09 12.13
CA THR A 503 14.75 37.72 12.91
C THR A 503 14.60 39.21 12.56
N ASN A 504 13.36 39.71 12.44
CA ASN A 504 13.10 41.13 12.26
C ASN A 504 13.33 41.90 13.57
N GLY A 505 14.50 42.53 13.67
CA GLY A 505 14.91 43.31 14.84
C GLY A 505 15.76 42.52 15.84
N THR A 506 16.29 43.25 16.82
CA THR A 506 17.22 42.72 17.81
C THR A 506 16.47 42.17 19.03
N ILE A 507 16.77 40.93 19.43
CA ILE A 507 16.28 40.34 20.66
C ILE A 507 17.07 40.94 21.83
N THR A 508 16.45 41.87 22.55
CA THR A 508 17.04 42.54 23.73
C THR A 508 16.61 41.82 25.00
N ASN A 509 17.17 40.63 25.27
CA ASN A 509 16.84 39.86 26.48
C ASN A 509 18.08 39.59 27.36
N ILE A 510 17.90 39.62 28.67
CA ILE A 510 18.92 39.27 29.70
C ILE A 510 18.70 37.83 30.18
N LYS A 511 17.53 37.24 29.92
CA LYS A 511 17.19 35.86 30.27
C LYS A 511 17.56 34.88 29.14
N PRO A 512 17.85 33.61 29.46
CA PRO A 512 18.00 32.56 28.46
C PRO A 512 16.72 32.42 27.64
N THR A 513 16.89 32.19 26.34
CA THR A 513 15.77 32.07 25.38
C THR A 513 15.80 30.67 24.75
N CYS A 514 14.63 30.03 24.61
CA CYS A 514 14.50 28.74 23.96
C CYS A 514 14.01 28.97 22.54
N PHE A 515 14.85 28.58 21.58
CA PHE A 515 14.52 28.62 20.16
C PHE A 515 14.15 27.21 19.70
N GLN A 516 12.92 27.04 19.22
CA GLN A 516 12.37 25.77 18.77
C GLN A 516 11.90 25.89 17.32
N PHE A 517 12.09 24.84 16.54
CA PHE A 517 11.56 24.77 15.18
C PHE A 517 11.50 23.32 14.72
N TRP A 518 10.59 23.04 13.79
CA TRP A 518 10.55 21.78 13.07
C TRP A 518 11.32 21.92 11.76
N TYR A 519 12.09 20.91 11.39
CA TYR A 519 12.85 20.91 10.15
C TYR A 519 12.78 19.57 9.42
N ASN A 520 12.84 19.65 8.10
CA ASN A 520 12.87 18.50 7.20
C ASN A 520 14.01 18.69 6.20
N THR A 521 14.92 17.73 6.16
CA THR A 521 16.15 17.83 5.37
C THR A 521 16.35 16.56 4.56
N TYR A 522 16.49 16.71 3.25
CA TYR A 522 16.76 15.62 2.33
C TYR A 522 18.01 15.91 1.49
N SER A 523 18.82 14.88 1.26
CA SER A 523 19.91 14.93 0.29
C SER A 523 20.12 13.56 -0.35
N GLN A 524 20.30 13.53 -1.67
CA GLN A 524 20.69 12.32 -2.40
C GLN A 524 22.06 11.76 -1.97
N TYR A 525 22.92 12.60 -1.39
CA TYR A 525 24.21 12.21 -0.82
C TYR A 525 24.21 12.57 0.66
N SER A 526 24.28 11.56 1.55
CA SER A 526 24.36 11.77 2.99
C SER A 526 25.49 12.76 3.32
N SER A 527 25.22 13.75 4.18
CA SER A 527 26.14 14.80 4.70
C SER A 527 26.44 16.04 3.83
N THR A 528 25.77 16.28 2.70
CA THR A 528 26.08 17.45 1.83
C THR A 528 25.26 18.71 2.08
N HIS A 529 24.11 18.63 2.76
CA HIS A 529 23.25 19.78 3.09
C HIS A 529 23.26 20.01 4.59
N LEU A 530 23.41 21.28 4.99
CA LEU A 530 23.54 21.69 6.39
C LEU A 530 22.51 22.77 6.71
N LEU A 531 21.70 22.52 7.75
CA LEU A 531 20.90 23.56 8.39
C LEU A 531 21.67 24.09 9.59
N GLN A 532 21.94 25.39 9.62
CA GLN A 532 22.82 26.01 10.61
C GLN A 532 22.10 27.18 11.27
N ILE A 533 22.16 27.23 12.60
CA ILE A 533 21.61 28.34 13.37
C ILE A 533 22.77 29.14 13.95
N TYR A 534 22.82 30.43 13.61
CA TYR A 534 23.79 31.37 14.12
C TYR A 534 23.10 32.40 15.03
N VAL A 535 23.85 32.88 16.01
CA VAL A 535 23.50 34.07 16.79
C VAL A 535 24.45 35.17 16.40
N ARG A 536 23.90 36.31 15.96
CA ARG A 536 24.67 37.50 15.57
C ARG A 536 24.51 38.59 16.62
N THR A 537 25.63 39.05 17.19
CA THR A 537 25.66 40.15 18.16
C THR A 537 25.81 41.51 17.47
N GLN A 538 25.58 42.61 18.19
CA GLN A 538 25.64 43.99 17.64
C GLN A 538 26.98 44.36 16.99
N ASP A 539 28.09 43.76 17.43
CA ASP A 539 29.41 43.91 16.84
C ASP A 539 29.61 43.09 15.55
N GLN A 540 28.53 42.52 14.99
CA GLN A 540 28.51 41.69 13.78
C GLN A 540 29.25 40.36 13.93
N GLN A 541 29.52 39.91 15.16
CA GLN A 541 30.09 38.59 15.38
C GLN A 541 28.99 37.51 15.29
N GLU A 542 29.17 36.55 14.38
CA GLU A 542 28.27 35.40 14.21
C GLU A 542 28.83 34.16 14.91
N THR A 543 28.05 33.59 15.84
CA THR A 543 28.40 32.35 16.56
C THR A 543 27.46 31.23 16.15
N LEU A 544 27.98 30.10 15.66
CA LEU A 544 27.19 28.91 15.35
C LEU A 544 26.71 28.27 16.66
N VAL A 545 25.40 28.19 16.87
CA VAL A 545 24.79 27.61 18.08
C VAL A 545 24.16 26.25 17.86
N TRP A 546 23.88 25.88 16.61
CA TRP A 546 23.35 24.56 16.25
C TRP A 546 23.64 24.21 14.79
N ASN A 547 23.89 22.93 14.52
CA ASN A 547 24.01 22.40 13.16
C ASN A 547 23.25 21.07 13.01
N GLY A 548 22.47 20.97 11.93
CA GLY A 548 21.77 19.78 11.52
C GLY A 548 22.29 19.30 10.17
N THR A 549 22.63 18.02 10.08
CA THR A 549 23.03 17.38 8.81
C THR A 549 21.82 16.76 8.13
N ALA A 550 21.73 16.89 6.81
CA ALA A 550 20.68 16.24 6.04
C ALA A 550 20.70 14.71 6.18
N THR A 551 19.51 14.15 6.38
CA THR A 551 19.26 12.71 6.52
C THR A 551 18.55 12.15 5.28
N SER A 552 18.48 10.82 5.16
CA SER A 552 17.66 10.16 4.15
C SER A 552 16.21 10.05 4.64
N GLY A 553 15.28 10.80 4.05
CA GLY A 553 13.85 10.69 4.34
C GLY A 553 13.12 12.04 4.32
N ASP A 554 11.79 11.98 4.15
CA ASP A 554 10.88 13.13 4.23
C ASP A 554 10.19 13.14 5.60
N THR A 555 10.96 13.42 6.66
CA THR A 555 10.44 13.44 8.04
C THR A 555 10.78 14.75 8.75
N TRP A 556 9.77 15.32 9.40
CA TRP A 556 9.89 16.51 10.25
C TRP A 556 10.50 16.15 11.60
N LYS A 557 11.46 16.95 12.07
CA LYS A 557 12.17 16.76 13.34
C LYS A 557 12.17 18.04 14.15
N LEU A 558 11.97 17.93 15.46
CA LEU A 558 12.06 19.06 16.38
C LEU A 558 13.51 19.36 16.75
N ALA A 559 13.92 20.61 16.61
CA ALA A 559 15.14 21.16 17.20
C ALA A 559 14.79 22.10 18.36
N GLN A 560 15.56 22.05 19.46
CA GLN A 560 15.43 22.95 20.59
C GLN A 560 16.82 23.45 21.01
N ILE A 561 16.99 24.77 21.08
CA ILE A 561 18.28 25.42 21.35
C ILE A 561 18.10 26.43 22.47
N SER A 562 18.79 26.21 23.59
CA SER A 562 18.86 27.20 24.67
C SER A 562 19.94 28.21 24.35
N ILE A 563 19.54 29.43 23.96
CA ILE A 563 20.44 30.54 23.70
C ILE A 563 20.72 31.23 25.04
N THR A 564 21.93 31.02 25.54
CA THR A 564 22.43 31.55 26.81
C THR A 564 23.63 32.45 26.57
N ASN A 565 23.82 33.49 27.40
CA ASN A 565 25.00 34.39 27.38
C ASN A 565 25.11 35.35 26.19
N PHE A 566 24.02 35.61 25.47
CA PHE A 566 23.94 36.65 24.45
C PHE A 566 22.99 37.75 24.92
N ILE A 567 23.36 39.01 24.66
CA ILE A 567 22.53 40.19 24.92
C ILE A 567 22.49 40.98 23.61
N ASN A 568 21.31 41.46 23.22
CA ASN A 568 21.10 42.20 21.98
C ASN A 568 21.62 41.45 20.75
N TYR A 569 20.92 40.38 20.39
CA TYR A 569 21.33 39.50 19.30
C TYR A 569 20.20 39.24 18.29
N GLU A 570 20.56 38.76 17.12
CA GLU A 570 19.67 38.27 16.07
C GLU A 570 19.90 36.77 15.87
N ILE A 571 18.83 36.04 15.54
CA ILE A 571 18.94 34.62 15.16
C ILE A 571 18.97 34.55 13.63
N ILE A 572 19.93 33.82 13.09
CA ILE A 572 20.08 33.60 11.66
C ILE A 572 19.91 32.11 11.40
N ILE A 573 19.00 31.79 10.48
CA ILE A 573 18.76 30.45 9.98
C ILE A 573 19.35 30.35 8.59
N GLN A 574 20.36 29.49 8.43
CA GLN A 574 21.09 29.29 7.18
C GLN A 574 20.91 27.87 6.66
N ALA A 575 20.42 27.75 5.42
CA ALA A 575 20.44 26.53 4.65
C ALA A 575 21.63 26.55 3.67
N ALA A 576 22.62 25.70 3.90
CA ALA A 576 23.76 25.50 3.01
C ALA A 576 23.53 24.23 2.18
N ILE A 577 23.33 24.41 0.87
CA ILE A 577 22.94 23.35 -0.07
C ILE A 577 24.02 23.21 -1.14
N ARG A 578 24.30 21.96 -1.54
CA ARG A 578 25.33 21.68 -2.54
C ARG A 578 24.70 21.75 -3.94
N ARG A 579 25.22 22.64 -4.80
CA ARG A 579 24.72 22.79 -6.18
C ARG A 579 24.70 21.46 -6.93
N TYR A 580 23.69 21.33 -7.78
CA TYR A 580 23.50 20.19 -8.68
C TYR A 580 23.33 18.84 -7.97
N THR A 581 22.94 18.87 -6.69
CA THR A 581 22.55 17.67 -5.96
C THR A 581 21.08 17.76 -5.58
N ARG A 582 20.30 16.69 -5.82
CA ARG A 582 18.90 16.66 -5.38
C ARG A 582 18.84 16.67 -3.86
N GLY A 583 18.00 17.54 -3.34
CA GLY A 583 17.72 17.65 -1.92
C GLY A 583 17.10 18.99 -1.57
N HIS A 584 16.67 19.09 -0.32
CA HIS A 584 16.00 20.27 0.21
C HIS A 584 16.30 20.44 1.69
N ILE A 585 16.10 21.66 2.17
CA ILE A 585 16.00 22.00 3.59
C ILE A 585 14.71 22.80 3.75
N ALA A 586 13.81 22.30 4.58
CA ALA A 586 12.57 22.97 4.92
C ALA A 586 12.44 23.14 6.43
N ILE A 587 11.74 24.20 6.84
CA ILE A 587 11.51 24.56 8.24
C ILE A 587 10.06 24.99 8.40
N ASP A 588 9.48 24.61 9.53
CA ASP A 588 8.12 24.94 9.93
C ASP A 588 8.04 25.11 11.46
N ASP A 589 6.92 25.65 11.96
CA ASP A 589 6.59 25.77 13.38
C ASP A 589 7.72 26.35 14.24
N VAL A 590 8.16 27.56 13.89
CA VAL A 590 9.22 28.28 14.59
C VAL A 590 8.65 28.98 15.83
N VAL A 591 9.22 28.69 17.00
CA VAL A 591 8.79 29.25 18.30
C VAL A 591 9.97 29.80 19.08
N LEU A 592 9.78 30.96 19.72
CA LEU A 592 10.75 31.58 20.62
C LEU A 592 10.12 31.83 22.00
N LEU A 593 10.71 31.23 23.04
CA LEU A 593 10.20 31.31 24.42
C LEU A 593 11.19 32.03 25.34
N MET A 594 10.70 32.87 26.28
CA MET A 594 11.52 33.53 27.31
C MET A 594 11.93 32.62 28.48
N SER A 595 12.46 31.43 28.17
CA SER A 595 12.97 30.49 29.16
C SER A 595 14.16 29.71 28.59
N THR A 596 14.90 29.00 29.45
CA THR A 596 15.67 27.86 28.97
C THR A 596 14.73 26.84 28.32
N CYS A 597 15.21 26.08 27.34
CA CYS A 597 14.43 24.96 26.84
C CYS A 597 14.18 23.96 27.98
N PRO A 598 13.00 23.34 28.05
CA PRO A 598 12.70 22.37 29.10
C PRO A 598 13.79 21.29 29.15
N GLU A 599 14.37 21.06 30.34
CA GLU A 599 15.22 19.89 30.52
C GLU A 599 14.33 18.64 30.45
N ILE A 600 14.66 17.73 29.55
CA ILE A 600 13.98 16.44 29.40
C ILE A 600 14.40 15.50 30.56
N LYS A 601 14.11 15.86 31.82
CA LYS A 601 14.61 15.11 33.00
C LYS A 601 13.63 14.78 34.12
N SER A 602 12.36 15.20 34.10
CA SER A 602 11.37 14.63 35.01
C SER A 602 9.96 14.71 34.42
N CYS A 603 9.36 13.55 34.20
CA CYS A 603 7.98 13.40 33.78
C CYS A 603 7.16 12.95 34.99
N THR A 604 6.23 13.80 35.47
CA THR A 604 5.34 13.46 36.61
C THR A 604 4.01 12.86 36.16
N PHE A 605 3.76 12.81 34.85
CA PHE A 605 2.52 12.34 34.23
C PHE A 605 1.26 13.12 34.61
N ASP A 606 1.40 14.25 35.30
CA ASP A 606 0.26 15.07 35.74
C ASP A 606 -0.44 15.77 34.58
N ASP A 607 0.27 16.04 33.47
CA ASP A 607 -0.25 16.71 32.28
C ASP A 607 -0.28 15.81 31.01
N ASP A 608 0.74 14.96 30.77
CA ASP A 608 0.96 14.15 29.56
C ASP A 608 2.01 13.01 29.79
N MET A 609 2.16 12.08 28.83
CA MET A 609 3.26 11.10 28.66
C MET A 609 4.66 11.71 28.47
N CYS A 610 4.78 13.03 28.31
CA CYS A 610 6.04 13.72 28.04
C CYS A 610 6.68 13.23 26.72
N LEU A 611 8.01 13.02 26.67
CA LEU A 611 8.68 12.45 25.49
C LEU A 611 8.65 10.90 25.44
N PHE A 612 7.92 10.25 26.34
CA PHE A 612 7.78 8.80 26.32
C PHE A 612 6.65 8.44 25.36
N SER A 613 7.01 7.87 24.21
CA SER A 613 6.05 7.23 23.32
C SER A 613 5.81 5.79 23.75
N GLN A 614 4.58 5.30 23.53
CA GLN A 614 4.28 3.88 23.70
C GLN A 614 5.13 3.10 22.68
N SER A 615 5.81 2.05 23.15
CA SER A 615 6.47 1.14 22.23
C SER A 615 5.40 0.46 21.37
N PRO A 616 5.47 0.57 20.03
CA PRO A 616 4.50 -0.09 19.14
C PRO A 616 4.60 -1.63 19.20
N LYS A 617 5.56 -2.18 19.96
CA LYS A 617 5.81 -3.62 20.13
C LYS A 617 5.04 -4.26 21.29
N ASN A 618 4.28 -3.50 22.07
CA ASN A 618 3.59 -4.02 23.25
C ASN A 618 2.14 -4.40 22.95
N ARG A 619 1.70 -5.59 23.41
CA ARG A 619 0.31 -6.09 23.24
C ARG A 619 -0.72 -5.40 24.14
N ILE A 620 -0.28 -4.64 25.15
CA ILE A 620 -1.13 -3.87 26.07
C ILE A 620 -0.45 -2.52 26.31
N ASN A 621 -1.18 -1.43 26.11
CA ASN A 621 -0.69 -0.06 26.25
C ASN A 621 -0.77 0.42 27.71
N TRP A 622 0.19 1.27 28.11
CA TRP A 622 0.12 1.96 29.40
C TRP A 622 -1.00 3.00 29.37
N SER A 623 -1.86 2.99 30.39
CA SER A 623 -2.96 3.95 30.54
C SER A 623 -2.64 4.95 31.64
N LEU A 624 -3.00 6.21 31.45
CA LEU A 624 -2.90 7.28 32.46
C LEU A 624 -4.18 7.33 33.31
N THR A 625 -4.09 7.46 34.64
CA THR A 625 -5.29 7.52 35.51
C THR A 625 -5.15 8.41 36.75
N GLN A 626 -6.28 8.91 37.26
CA GLN A 626 -6.42 9.71 38.49
C GLN A 626 -7.18 8.99 39.61
N LYS A 627 -6.92 9.44 40.84
CA LYS A 627 -7.38 8.91 42.14
C LYS A 627 -8.90 8.92 42.39
N LYS A 628 -9.75 8.29 41.56
CA LYS A 628 -11.17 7.98 41.90
C LYS A 628 -11.66 6.59 41.42
N LYS A 629 -11.18 5.55 42.15
CA LYS A 629 -11.71 4.16 42.36
C LYS A 629 -11.59 3.12 41.22
N PRO A 630 -11.49 1.80 41.56
CA PRO A 630 -11.70 1.16 42.87
C PRO A 630 -10.42 0.78 43.65
N LYS A 631 -10.62 0.30 44.89
CA LYS A 631 -9.70 0.02 46.02
C LYS A 631 -8.45 -0.87 45.76
N SER A 632 -8.06 -1.13 44.51
CA SER A 632 -7.04 -2.12 44.15
C SER A 632 -5.75 -1.54 43.56
N PHE A 633 -5.58 -0.22 43.50
CA PHE A 633 -4.40 0.42 42.93
C PHE A 633 -3.54 1.15 43.99
N PRO A 634 -2.20 1.14 43.85
CA PRO A 634 -1.28 1.78 44.79
C PRO A 634 -1.42 3.31 44.76
N GLU A 635 -1.12 3.95 45.90
CA GLU A 635 -1.10 5.42 45.99
C GLU A 635 0.12 6.01 45.26
N ASP A 636 -0.11 7.08 44.49
CA ASP A 636 0.97 7.91 43.92
C ASP A 636 1.86 8.47 45.04
N HIS A 637 3.18 8.33 44.87
CA HIS A 637 4.20 8.70 45.85
C HIS A 637 4.85 10.06 45.53
N THR A 638 4.43 10.73 44.46
CA THR A 638 5.10 11.92 43.90
C THR A 638 4.44 13.24 44.31
N ALA A 639 3.14 13.26 44.61
CA ALA A 639 2.46 14.45 45.14
C ALA A 639 1.92 14.20 46.57
N ASN A 640 2.59 14.78 47.57
CA ASN A 640 2.10 14.85 48.97
C ASN A 640 0.94 15.87 49.12
N THR A 641 0.01 15.91 48.16
CA THR A 641 -1.13 16.83 48.14
C THR A 641 -2.45 16.08 48.28
N LEU A 642 -3.44 16.74 48.87
CA LEU A 642 -4.77 16.18 49.18
C LEU A 642 -5.61 15.85 47.93
N GLU A 643 -5.19 16.25 46.73
CA GLU A 643 -5.92 16.05 45.46
C GLU A 643 -5.47 14.81 44.66
N GLY A 644 -4.25 14.28 44.90
CA GLY A 644 -3.70 13.08 44.25
C GLY A 644 -3.20 13.32 42.82
N GLY A 645 -2.01 12.78 42.48
CA GLY A 645 -1.39 12.89 41.15
C GLY A 645 -1.79 11.78 40.17
N ASN A 646 -1.38 11.94 38.92
CA ASN A 646 -1.54 10.96 37.84
C ASN A 646 -0.43 9.90 37.86
N TYR A 647 -0.75 8.67 37.46
CA TYR A 647 0.27 7.63 37.27
C TYR A 647 -0.09 6.71 36.09
N LEU A 648 0.94 6.10 35.50
CA LEU A 648 0.76 5.07 34.48
C LEU A 648 0.46 3.72 35.11
N TYR A 649 -0.51 3.01 34.54
CA TYR A 649 -0.83 1.64 34.93
C TYR A 649 -1.11 0.75 33.72
N LEU A 650 -0.92 -0.55 33.92
CA LEU A 650 -1.20 -1.60 32.94
C LEU A 650 -2.37 -2.44 33.46
N ASN A 651 -3.46 -2.50 32.70
CA ASN A 651 -4.61 -3.33 33.03
C ASN A 651 -4.59 -4.63 32.22
N THR A 652 -4.36 -5.76 32.88
CA THR A 652 -4.26 -7.08 32.23
C THR A 652 -5.59 -7.86 32.25
N THR A 653 -6.72 -7.21 32.56
CA THR A 653 -8.03 -7.89 32.72
C THR A 653 -8.98 -7.78 31.52
N SER A 654 -8.67 -7.03 30.47
CA SER A 654 -9.41 -7.09 29.20
C SER A 654 -8.93 -8.31 28.39
N LYS A 655 -9.87 -9.21 28.13
CA LYS A 655 -9.67 -10.63 27.77
C LYS A 655 -8.80 -10.85 26.52
N THR A 656 -7.96 -11.87 26.71
CA THR A 656 -7.09 -12.62 25.79
C THR A 656 -7.74 -13.07 24.51
#